data_AF-A0A8H3CWL4-F1
#
_entry.id   AF-A0A8H3CWL4-F1
#
_cell.length_a   1.000
_cell.length_b   1.000
_cell.length_c   1.000
_cell.angle_alpha   90.00
_cell.angle_beta   90.00
_cell.angle_gamma   90.00
#
_symmetry.space_group_name_H-M   'P 1'
#
loop_
_entity.id
_entity.type
_entity.pdbx_description
1 polymer ?
#
loop_
_entity_poly.entity_id
_entity_poly.type
_entity_poly.pdbx_seq_one_letter_code
_entity_poly.pdbx_strand_id
1 'polypeptide(L)'
;MQHISINNMPNEVLVRILHSCDYITIIRYSLTCRNAHKTVSSSISLQLHIELEINGLEIADGSSRGTPNYSLSLKELRDYQDAWFNMKFGPMVQQPIGNPDIDVPNWGLRNNIYYGDSRISTPDLEDDNDYFVDRTQVVALGSSDIPPPTNFQKKFAFCEPDPQQDLAVLVEDEQQSSQVVRFHLHSLTTGQPHPLAEHPIITVSFDIEFLRVNALMGEAVSADPEIMGKYFLVTLEWREASCDISETLLWDWKTGMLLARIQENNAIDCAFLDKEHFLAYSALPGDDHKPSHTALLVYRIPTVSLDLKEVPPNADFRPTSYSNSSPVLILEFPKLKASWRLTGQHLASRLEPLPGDVVYTKSATFLCSRVNTLFLHFRIRNALTWDSYASRSREGASASYRICVSTHYLFRHLKECGLEDIPTRSIPWSQWGTKSTRWFMDDDSVEHMAPNLYGSQYVRATTIKSGTSQLLSIVNFNTPTIMRQAYISASSSRAKRTSADKAEKTAVLEGKGLTAGRLFQTRISSAKIPMPDFGMPLNHEIFTETIGRDMKTVLHKGLKEPVESNLPYRVVTKAQRMPLHGHWRVIGEYLVGIMSRFTDILDMSMTAGRVQILTNFPVEVIISILHHCHYRTILRFSMTSRKAYKVVRESISLQLHIELEVNGLEIASIDRSANANVDYRLILQELKDYQDAWLNLRLGLGPESVKSLPALDDSPVHHLRDGKYIGIFHERIPGDGQVGVYRPFDHIQVADLNTLALPPPLKLREFHAFTADPKQNLTVLIEYDGQWFMFQHIYIHFYDITTGQPHPLAHFPILTVQLTEFSESTVPAYGGSRAIVMGDLLIVSLLGHGSANILIWNWQRGTLLGQIQHMTRCERPIFLDRNHLVLCSFIPPSNSQLDSAREDQIGLLVYRIPSLATGKPQYPPTNPVKIYTANHIRINPMLVAEFPKVQPMYKITMYETEEPLALPGDLVFNKSAEVVRSHITTLSLCLFLQGPDRDRTNPIIILPYYSIFVNTNFIINYLSDNSSKGCARIPWAHWGPASTRWFSNGELSSAVTRGGFDVPYPHGSLHLGYAKENTGFTPTLTTHEFNPQIVRRHMLSSNNKERFDENNYGSGCTVDDHPKNSSSSNAGTNIYREPPKVVAESTVMHIGFEHPIESNLPYLIGPSVELENPYRCVVWRIHNDYLVGTGRRTLHSERLLIHHQLQFSRQG
;
A
#
# COMPACT_ATOMS: atom_id res chain seq x y z
N MET A 1 19.93 78.56 2.83
CA MET A 1 19.63 77.29 3.50
C MET A 1 20.74 77.03 4.51
N GLN A 2 20.47 77.21 5.81
CA GLN A 2 21.42 76.83 6.85
C GLN A 2 21.58 75.30 6.83
N HIS A 3 22.81 74.80 6.77
CA HIS A 3 23.09 73.37 6.91
C HIS A 3 22.64 72.92 8.30
N ILE A 4 21.46 72.31 8.40
CA ILE A 4 21.05 71.62 9.63
C ILE A 4 21.96 70.40 9.74
N SER A 5 22.96 70.50 10.60
CA SER A 5 23.79 69.36 10.98
C SER A 5 22.89 68.34 11.69
N ILE A 6 22.86 67.10 11.20
CA ILE A 6 22.10 66.00 11.81
C ILE A 6 22.47 65.79 13.28
N ASN A 7 23.69 66.19 13.67
CA ASN A 7 24.19 66.14 15.05
C ASN A 7 23.49 67.13 16.00
N ASN A 8 22.79 68.13 15.46
CA ASN A 8 22.06 69.13 16.25
C ASN A 8 20.57 68.81 16.40
N MET A 9 20.07 67.73 15.77
CA MET A 9 18.68 67.32 15.93
C MET A 9 18.44 66.67 17.30
N PRO A 10 17.31 66.96 17.97
CA PRO A 10 16.90 66.23 19.17
C PRO A 10 16.79 64.72 18.90
N ASN A 11 17.19 63.91 19.89
CA ASN A 11 17.19 62.46 19.76
C ASN A 11 15.79 61.91 19.46
N GLU A 12 14.74 62.55 19.96
CA GLU A 12 13.35 62.18 19.73
C GLU A 12 12.97 62.29 18.24
N VAL A 13 13.44 63.34 17.56
CA VAL A 13 13.22 63.53 16.13
C VAL A 13 14.00 62.50 15.34
N LEU A 14 15.27 62.26 15.70
CA LEU A 14 16.09 61.22 15.08
C LEU A 14 15.46 59.83 15.24
N VAL A 15 14.97 59.50 16.43
CA VAL A 15 14.27 58.22 16.70
C VAL A 15 13.02 58.09 15.82
N ARG A 16 12.21 59.14 15.67
CA ARG A 16 11.04 59.12 14.78
C ARG A 16 11.42 58.92 13.31
N ILE A 17 12.47 59.60 12.83
CA ILE A 17 12.99 59.41 11.46
C ILE A 17 13.44 57.96 11.26
N LEU A 18 14.20 57.42 12.22
CA LEU A 18 14.71 56.05 12.17
C LEU A 18 13.61 54.99 12.25
N HIS A 19 12.45 55.28 12.86
CA HIS A 19 11.29 54.39 12.81
C HIS A 19 10.68 54.23 11.42
N SER A 20 10.95 55.16 10.49
CA SER A 20 10.55 55.06 9.09
C SER A 20 11.59 54.37 8.21
N CYS A 21 12.71 53.96 8.78
CA CYS A 21 13.79 53.25 8.07
C CYS A 21 13.74 51.75 8.37
N ASP A 22 14.26 50.93 7.45
CA ASP A 22 14.49 49.52 7.75
C ASP A 22 15.63 49.32 8.76
N TYR A 23 15.62 48.17 9.43
CA TYR A 23 16.59 47.84 10.47
C TYR A 23 18.04 47.88 9.96
N ILE A 24 18.29 47.58 8.68
CA ILE A 24 19.64 47.67 8.09
C ILE A 24 20.12 49.11 8.12
N THR A 25 19.27 50.04 7.72
CA THR A 25 19.54 51.48 7.71
C THR A 25 19.75 52.00 9.13
N ILE A 26 18.93 51.55 10.10
CA ILE A 26 19.11 51.91 11.51
C ILE A 26 20.47 51.39 12.05
N ILE A 27 20.83 50.14 11.75
CA ILE A 27 22.11 49.55 12.15
C ILE A 27 23.27 50.31 11.47
N ARG A 28 23.20 50.59 10.17
CA ARG A 28 24.23 51.37 9.46
C ARG A 28 24.40 52.75 10.07
N TYR A 29 23.31 53.45 10.38
CA TYR A 29 23.34 54.71 11.09
C TYR A 29 24.08 54.58 12.42
N SER A 30 23.77 53.55 13.22
CA SER A 30 24.44 53.28 14.50
C SER A 30 25.95 53.07 14.39
N LEU A 31 26.45 52.61 13.24
CA LEU A 31 27.87 52.37 12.98
C LEU A 31 28.64 53.64 12.54
N THR A 32 27.96 54.75 12.24
CA THR A 32 28.60 55.96 11.72
C THR A 32 29.39 56.74 12.78
N CYS A 33 28.85 56.88 14.00
CA CYS A 33 29.50 57.61 15.09
C CYS A 33 28.99 57.17 16.48
N ARG A 34 29.71 57.56 17.55
CA ARG A 34 29.34 57.21 18.93
C ARG A 34 27.97 57.74 19.36
N ASN A 35 27.58 58.93 18.89
CA ASN A 35 26.28 59.51 19.22
C ASN A 35 25.13 58.75 18.56
N ALA A 36 25.29 58.37 17.29
CA ALA A 36 24.33 57.53 16.57
C ALA A 36 24.20 56.15 17.24
N HIS A 37 25.32 55.51 17.58
CA HIS A 37 25.33 54.27 18.36
C HIS A 37 24.57 54.43 19.68
N LYS A 38 24.87 55.48 20.45
CA LYS A 38 24.19 55.77 21.73
C LYS A 38 22.70 55.99 21.53
N THR A 39 22.28 56.72 20.49
CA THR A 39 20.87 56.99 20.17
C THR A 39 20.11 55.70 19.92
N VAL A 40 20.64 54.81 19.07
CA VAL A 40 19.99 53.52 18.76
C VAL A 40 20.04 52.58 19.96
N SER A 41 21.18 52.44 20.64
CA SER A 41 21.36 51.53 21.77
C SER A 41 20.69 51.97 23.08
N SER A 42 20.29 53.23 23.22
CA SER A 42 19.53 53.71 24.38
C SER A 42 18.02 53.81 24.10
N SER A 43 17.61 53.86 22.83
CA SER A 43 16.19 53.85 22.46
C SER A 43 15.63 52.44 22.46
N ILE A 44 14.74 52.16 23.42
CA ILE A 44 14.03 50.88 23.54
C ILE A 44 13.13 50.64 22.33
N SER A 45 12.48 51.69 21.80
CA SER A 45 11.57 51.57 20.66
C SER A 45 12.32 51.19 19.37
N LEU A 46 13.50 51.76 19.14
CA LEU A 46 14.35 51.38 17.99
C LEU A 46 14.90 49.97 18.14
N GLN A 47 15.31 49.57 19.35
CA GLN A 47 15.73 48.18 19.59
C GLN A 47 14.60 47.20 19.30
N LEU A 48 13.39 47.47 19.78
CA LEU A 48 12.23 46.65 19.50
C LEU A 48 11.92 46.59 18.00
N HIS A 49 11.96 47.72 17.30
CA HIS A 49 11.79 47.76 15.83
C HIS A 49 12.82 46.85 15.14
N ILE A 50 14.11 46.98 15.47
CA ILE A 50 15.17 46.14 14.91
C ILE A 50 14.89 44.66 15.19
N GLU A 51 14.52 44.29 16.42
CA GLU A 51 14.26 42.90 16.78
C GLU A 51 13.03 42.34 16.05
N LEU A 52 11.93 43.10 15.96
CA LEU A 52 10.73 42.68 15.25
C LEU A 52 11.04 42.45 13.76
N GLU A 53 11.70 43.41 13.09
CA GLU A 53 11.96 43.30 11.66
C GLU A 53 12.97 42.18 11.31
N ILE A 54 13.99 41.96 12.16
CA ILE A 54 14.94 40.85 12.01
C ILE A 54 14.26 39.48 12.09
N ASN A 55 13.19 39.37 12.88
CA ASN A 55 12.45 38.13 13.06
C ASN A 55 11.18 38.09 12.21
N GLY A 56 10.96 39.06 11.30
CA GLY A 56 9.75 39.11 10.49
C GLY A 56 8.48 39.12 11.33
N LEU A 57 8.51 39.84 12.47
CA LEU A 57 7.39 39.97 13.39
C LEU A 57 6.84 41.40 13.38
N GLU A 58 5.61 41.55 13.85
CA GLU A 58 4.97 42.82 14.20
C GLU A 58 4.20 42.67 15.51
N ILE A 59 3.76 43.79 16.11
CA ILE A 59 2.91 43.77 17.30
C ILE A 59 1.46 43.87 16.81
N ALA A 60 0.57 43.00 17.31
CA ALA A 60 -0.83 43.04 16.93
C ALA A 60 -1.49 44.37 17.32
N ASP A 61 -2.29 44.94 16.41
CA ASP A 61 -3.07 46.14 16.69
C ASP A 61 -4.03 45.91 17.87
N GLY A 62 -4.02 46.81 18.85
CA GLY A 62 -4.87 46.71 20.04
C GLY A 62 -4.41 45.69 21.10
N SER A 63 -3.26 45.02 20.91
CA SER A 63 -2.69 44.06 21.88
C SER A 63 -2.49 44.67 23.27
N SER A 64 -2.14 45.96 23.36
CA SER A 64 -2.04 46.64 24.64
C SER A 64 -3.39 47.18 25.06
N ARG A 65 -4.00 46.61 26.11
CA ARG A 65 -5.11 47.23 26.88
C ARG A 65 -4.68 48.53 27.61
N GLY A 66 -3.70 49.27 27.08
CA GLY A 66 -3.06 50.48 27.62
C GLY A 66 -2.00 51.01 26.65
N THR A 67 -1.25 52.06 27.03
CA THR A 67 -0.10 52.53 26.23
C THR A 67 0.96 51.43 26.07
N PRO A 68 1.45 51.12 24.84
CA PRO A 68 2.37 50.01 24.61
C PRO A 68 3.67 50.19 25.41
N ASN A 69 3.94 49.26 26.33
CA ASN A 69 5.19 49.25 27.09
C ASN A 69 6.28 48.55 26.27
N TYR A 70 6.95 49.32 25.40
CA TYR A 70 8.03 48.81 24.54
C TYR A 70 9.13 48.06 25.31
N SER A 71 9.40 48.44 26.56
CA SER A 71 10.41 47.76 27.39
C SER A 71 9.99 46.34 27.74
N LEU A 72 8.71 46.15 28.06
CA LEU A 72 8.15 44.83 28.37
C LEU A 72 8.10 43.98 27.10
N SER A 73 7.60 44.51 25.98
CA SER A 73 7.55 43.79 24.70
C SER A 73 8.95 43.38 24.22
N LEU A 74 9.95 44.26 24.32
CA LEU A 74 11.34 43.92 23.96
C LEU A 74 11.91 42.82 24.85
N LYS A 75 11.60 42.85 26.15
CA LYS A 75 12.00 41.79 27.08
C LYS A 75 11.35 40.47 26.69
N GLU A 76 10.04 40.45 26.48
CA GLU A 76 9.30 39.23 26.10
C GLU A 76 9.79 38.65 24.77
N LEU A 77 10.06 39.49 23.77
CA LEU A 77 10.63 39.05 22.49
C LEU A 77 12.02 38.43 22.68
N ARG A 78 12.86 39.01 23.54
CA ARG A 78 14.18 38.44 23.87
C ARG A 78 14.08 37.15 24.65
N ASP A 79 13.14 37.04 25.58
CA ASP A 79 12.89 35.81 26.35
C ASP A 79 12.38 34.70 25.41
N TYR A 80 11.49 35.03 24.47
CA TYR A 80 11.05 34.14 23.39
C TYR A 80 12.25 33.68 22.54
N GLN A 81 13.06 34.60 22.04
CA GLN A 81 14.27 34.28 21.27
C GLN A 81 15.24 33.37 22.07
N ASP A 82 15.49 33.69 23.35
CA ASP A 82 16.38 32.92 24.22
C ASP A 82 15.86 31.49 24.44
N ALA A 83 14.53 31.33 24.60
CA ALA A 83 13.88 30.04 24.70
C ALA A 83 14.17 29.17 23.47
N TRP A 84 14.08 29.73 22.27
CA TRP A 84 14.43 29.03 21.04
C TRP A 84 15.92 28.72 20.91
N PHE A 85 16.79 29.68 21.24
CA PHE A 85 18.24 29.49 21.11
C PHE A 85 18.82 28.49 22.09
N ASN A 86 18.17 28.32 23.22
CA ASN A 86 18.61 27.44 24.30
C ASN A 86 17.63 26.30 24.57
N MET A 87 16.66 26.07 23.69
CA MET A 87 15.60 25.07 23.90
C MET A 87 14.95 25.12 25.30
N LYS A 88 14.81 26.33 25.86
CA LYS A 88 14.13 26.59 27.14
C LYS A 88 12.64 26.79 26.88
N PHE A 89 12.03 25.84 26.18
CA PHE A 89 10.61 25.83 25.90
C PHE A 89 9.82 25.65 27.20
N GLY A 90 8.54 26.01 27.15
CA GLY A 90 7.59 25.66 28.19
C GLY A 90 7.50 24.14 28.40
N PRO A 91 6.67 23.70 29.37
CA PRO A 91 6.40 22.28 29.55
C PRO A 91 5.96 21.65 28.22
N MET A 92 6.45 20.45 27.96
CA MET A 92 6.04 19.68 26.79
C MET A 92 4.52 19.44 26.88
N VAL A 93 3.79 19.85 25.85
CA VAL A 93 2.34 19.66 25.80
C VAL A 93 2.08 18.35 25.08
N GLN A 94 1.54 17.38 25.80
CA GLN A 94 0.89 16.22 25.21
C GLN A 94 -0.61 16.52 25.21
N GLN A 95 -1.13 16.85 24.03
CA GLN A 95 -2.57 17.05 23.85
C GLN A 95 -3.15 15.73 23.31
N PRO A 96 -4.03 15.03 24.03
CA PRO A 96 -4.86 14.00 23.44
C PRO A 96 -5.94 14.68 22.59
N ILE A 97 -6.10 14.25 21.33
CA ILE A 97 -7.20 14.71 20.45
C ILE A 97 -8.03 13.51 20.06
N GLY A 98 -9.36 13.71 20.09
CA GLY A 98 -10.33 12.66 19.85
C GLY A 98 -10.43 11.64 20.98
N ASN A 99 -11.45 10.79 20.87
CA ASN A 99 -11.44 9.50 21.54
C ASN A 99 -10.30 8.68 20.92
N PRO A 100 -9.43 7.97 21.67
CA PRO A 100 -8.44 7.04 21.11
C PRO A 100 -8.99 6.06 20.06
N ASP A 101 -10.31 5.83 20.03
CA ASP A 101 -11.00 5.00 19.04
C ASP A 101 -11.36 5.73 17.72
N ILE A 102 -11.14 7.04 17.61
CA ILE A 102 -11.49 7.86 16.44
C ILE A 102 -10.23 8.12 15.61
N ASP A 103 -10.24 7.70 14.34
CA ASP A 103 -9.17 8.06 13.40
C ASP A 103 -9.24 9.56 13.09
N VAL A 104 -8.12 10.24 13.31
CA VAL A 104 -7.93 11.67 13.02
C VAL A 104 -6.93 11.75 11.86
N PRO A 105 -7.40 11.55 10.61
CA PRO A 105 -6.51 11.43 9.45
C PRO A 105 -5.73 12.72 9.18
N ASN A 106 -6.34 13.87 9.47
CA ASN A 106 -5.76 15.18 9.25
C ASN A 106 -5.74 15.96 10.56
N TRP A 107 -4.57 16.49 10.91
CA TRP A 107 -4.44 17.42 12.02
C TRP A 107 -3.43 18.51 11.63
N GLY A 108 -3.59 19.68 12.23
CA GLY A 108 -2.73 20.83 12.03
C GLY A 108 -2.62 21.67 13.28
N LEU A 109 -1.73 22.66 13.25
CA LEU A 109 -1.49 23.52 14.40
C LEU A 109 -1.25 24.94 13.88
N ARG A 110 -2.18 25.85 14.20
CA ARG A 110 -2.15 27.23 13.70
C ARG A 110 -2.57 28.18 14.80
N ASN A 111 -1.92 29.33 14.95
CA ASN A 111 -2.32 30.36 15.94
C ASN A 111 -2.43 29.86 17.39
N ASN A 112 -1.50 28.99 17.83
CA ASN A 112 -1.55 28.29 19.14
C ASN A 112 -2.79 27.42 19.35
N ILE A 113 -3.45 27.03 18.26
CA ILE A 113 -4.66 26.22 18.26
C ILE A 113 -4.38 24.97 17.46
N TYR A 114 -4.51 23.85 18.15
CA TYR A 114 -4.47 22.53 17.56
C TYR A 114 -5.83 22.25 16.90
N TYR A 115 -5.85 21.68 15.72
CA TYR A 115 -7.09 21.16 15.14
C TYR A 115 -6.91 19.77 14.56
N GLY A 116 -7.96 18.97 14.64
CA GLY A 116 -8.01 17.62 14.09
C GLY A 116 -9.34 17.39 13.40
N ASP A 117 -9.29 16.93 12.16
CA ASP A 117 -10.47 16.48 11.45
C ASP A 117 -10.74 15.03 11.84
N SER A 118 -11.94 14.79 12.32
CA SER A 118 -12.37 13.50 12.85
C SER A 118 -13.53 12.96 12.05
N ARG A 119 -13.63 11.64 11.99
CA ARG A 119 -14.80 10.95 11.46
C ARG A 119 -15.62 10.41 12.62
N ILE A 120 -16.93 10.54 12.57
CA ILE A 120 -17.76 9.61 13.34
C ILE A 120 -17.76 8.31 12.57
N SER A 121 -17.13 7.27 13.13
CA SER A 121 -17.42 5.89 12.74
C SER A 121 -18.88 5.64 13.09
N THR A 122 -19.81 5.92 12.17
CA THR A 122 -21.16 5.38 12.30
C THR A 122 -20.99 3.86 12.17
N PRO A 123 -21.27 3.06 13.22
CA PRO A 123 -21.03 1.61 13.22
C PRO A 123 -21.74 0.88 12.08
N ASP A 124 -22.68 1.55 11.42
CA ASP A 124 -23.57 1.00 10.40
C ASP A 124 -23.12 1.27 8.95
N LEU A 125 -21.97 1.93 8.71
CA LEU A 125 -21.46 2.25 7.36
C LEU A 125 -20.00 1.79 7.19
N GLU A 126 -19.80 0.48 6.94
CA GLU A 126 -18.50 -0.14 6.62
C GLU A 126 -18.03 0.14 5.16
N ASP A 127 -18.23 1.36 4.66
CA ASP A 127 -17.61 1.75 3.39
C ASP A 127 -16.18 2.23 3.66
N ASP A 128 -15.23 1.29 3.66
CA ASP A 128 -13.79 1.50 3.90
C ASP A 128 -13.15 2.55 2.95
N ASN A 129 -13.88 2.99 1.92
CA ASN A 129 -13.43 4.02 0.98
C ASN A 129 -13.91 5.44 1.34
N ASP A 130 -14.70 5.61 2.40
CA ASP A 130 -15.12 6.93 2.84
C ASP A 130 -13.98 7.62 3.62
N TYR A 131 -13.08 8.24 2.86
CA TYR A 131 -11.99 9.04 3.43
C TYR A 131 -12.47 10.42 3.94
N PHE A 132 -13.77 10.70 3.95
CA PHE A 132 -14.28 12.02 4.30
C PHE A 132 -14.44 12.22 5.78
N VAL A 133 -14.16 13.45 6.19
CA VAL A 133 -14.36 13.96 7.54
C VAL A 133 -15.62 14.81 7.56
N ASP A 134 -16.34 14.78 8.66
CA ASP A 134 -17.58 15.55 8.86
C ASP A 134 -17.48 16.53 10.04
N ARG A 135 -16.39 16.45 10.80
CA ARG A 135 -16.16 17.21 12.01
C ARG A 135 -14.72 17.70 12.12
N THR A 136 -14.55 18.92 12.58
CA THR A 136 -13.25 19.45 12.99
C THR A 136 -13.29 19.79 14.47
N GLN A 137 -12.33 19.28 15.23
CA GLN A 137 -12.12 19.65 16.62
C GLN A 137 -11.01 20.68 16.70
N VAL A 138 -11.24 21.76 17.45
CA VAL A 138 -10.31 22.88 17.60
C VAL A 138 -10.00 23.04 19.08
N VAL A 139 -8.73 22.97 19.47
CA VAL A 139 -8.28 22.97 20.88
C VAL A 139 -7.16 23.98 21.05
N ALA A 140 -7.32 24.92 21.98
CA ALA A 140 -6.21 25.81 22.34
C ALA A 140 -5.07 24.98 22.95
N LEU A 141 -3.84 25.19 22.47
CA LEU A 141 -2.69 24.39 22.89
C LEU A 141 -2.42 24.58 24.39
N GLY A 142 -2.34 23.45 25.13
CA GLY A 142 -2.15 23.46 26.57
C GLY A 142 -3.44 23.69 27.38
N SER A 143 -4.59 23.85 26.74
CA SER A 143 -5.89 23.85 27.40
C SER A 143 -6.25 22.44 27.87
N SER A 144 -6.70 22.33 29.13
CA SER A 144 -7.37 21.13 29.64
C SER A 144 -8.78 20.98 29.08
N ASP A 145 -9.38 22.08 28.65
CA ASP A 145 -10.76 22.14 28.17
C ASP A 145 -10.74 21.85 26.67
N ILE A 146 -11.17 20.64 26.33
CA ILE A 146 -11.29 20.16 24.95
C ILE A 146 -12.75 20.37 24.52
N PRO A 147 -13.06 21.37 23.68
CA PRO A 147 -14.43 21.57 23.20
C PRO A 147 -14.87 20.38 22.33
N PRO A 148 -16.20 20.14 22.23
CA PRO A 148 -16.71 19.11 21.32
C PRO A 148 -16.33 19.44 19.88
N PRO A 149 -16.12 18.43 19.01
CA PRO A 149 -15.88 18.66 17.59
C PRO A 149 -17.07 19.39 16.94
N THR A 150 -16.78 20.40 16.12
CA THR A 150 -17.79 21.12 15.36
C THR A 150 -18.25 20.26 14.20
N ASN A 151 -19.56 20.04 14.08
CA ASN A 151 -20.18 19.31 12.98
C ASN A 151 -20.68 20.30 11.92
N PHE A 152 -20.14 20.22 10.71
CA PHE A 152 -20.50 21.10 9.59
C PHE A 152 -21.73 20.61 8.82
N GLN A 153 -22.36 19.51 9.25
CA GLN A 153 -23.51 18.86 8.61
C GLN A 153 -23.23 18.41 7.17
N LYS A 154 -21.94 18.25 6.82
CA LYS A 154 -21.48 17.91 5.48
C LYS A 154 -20.14 17.18 5.56
N LYS A 155 -19.92 16.28 4.62
CA LYS A 155 -18.64 15.59 4.42
C LYS A 155 -17.71 16.42 3.53
N PHE A 156 -16.44 16.45 3.86
CA PHE A 156 -15.40 17.17 3.13
C PHE A 156 -14.10 16.34 3.09
N ALA A 157 -13.28 16.57 2.07
CA ALA A 157 -11.95 15.95 1.97
C ALA A 157 -10.93 16.62 2.89
N PHE A 158 -11.06 17.94 3.07
CA PHE A 158 -10.08 18.77 3.76
C PHE A 158 -10.72 19.99 4.41
N CYS A 159 -10.21 20.42 5.57
CA CYS A 159 -10.60 21.66 6.26
C CYS A 159 -9.38 22.54 6.50
N GLU A 160 -9.44 23.80 6.05
CA GLU A 160 -8.48 24.84 6.41
C GLU A 160 -9.09 25.79 7.43
N PRO A 161 -8.72 25.68 8.72
CA PRO A 161 -9.22 26.58 9.74
C PRO A 161 -8.36 27.84 9.88
N ASP A 162 -9.04 28.97 10.08
CA ASP A 162 -8.48 30.20 10.66
C ASP A 162 -9.26 30.57 11.94
N PRO A 163 -8.80 30.08 13.10
CA PRO A 163 -9.46 30.34 14.38
C PRO A 163 -9.49 31.82 14.79
N GLN A 164 -8.57 32.66 14.28
CA GLN A 164 -8.56 34.08 14.63
C GLN A 164 -9.78 34.81 14.07
N GLN A 165 -10.29 34.32 12.94
CA GLN A 165 -11.45 34.87 12.26
C GLN A 165 -12.71 34.03 12.45
N ASP A 166 -12.65 32.98 13.27
CA ASP A 166 -13.71 31.97 13.39
C ASP A 166 -14.07 31.33 12.04
N LEU A 167 -13.12 31.16 11.11
CA LEU A 167 -13.38 30.68 9.74
C LEU A 167 -12.89 29.24 9.53
N ALA A 168 -13.70 28.42 8.88
CA ALA A 168 -13.35 27.10 8.35
C ALA A 168 -13.62 27.10 6.84
N VAL A 169 -12.64 26.71 6.03
CA VAL A 169 -12.84 26.49 4.60
C VAL A 169 -12.85 24.99 4.34
N LEU A 170 -14.02 24.46 3.99
CA LEU A 170 -14.23 23.03 3.74
C LEU A 170 -14.15 22.76 2.25
N VAL A 171 -13.31 21.81 1.84
CA VAL A 171 -13.22 21.34 0.44
C VAL A 171 -14.20 20.20 0.24
N GLU A 172 -15.27 20.44 -0.51
CA GLU A 172 -16.21 19.39 -0.88
C GLU A 172 -15.59 18.45 -1.91
N ASP A 173 -15.63 17.14 -1.64
CA ASP A 173 -15.21 16.14 -2.61
C ASP A 173 -16.40 15.65 -3.44
N GLU A 174 -16.48 16.11 -4.68
CA GLU A 174 -17.33 15.53 -5.70
C GLU A 174 -16.51 14.52 -6.54
N GLN A 175 -16.13 13.37 -5.95
CA GLN A 175 -15.38 12.30 -6.65
C GLN A 175 -16.04 11.81 -7.96
N GLN A 176 -17.27 12.22 -8.26
CA GLN A 176 -17.99 11.83 -9.47
C GLN A 176 -17.76 12.77 -10.66
N SER A 177 -17.20 13.97 -10.48
CA SER A 177 -16.91 14.85 -11.62
C SER A 177 -15.74 15.79 -11.38
N SER A 178 -14.68 15.64 -12.18
CA SER A 178 -13.53 16.56 -12.26
C SER A 178 -13.87 17.98 -12.74
N GLN A 179 -15.14 18.25 -12.98
CA GLN A 179 -15.64 19.50 -13.56
C GLN A 179 -15.91 20.58 -12.51
N VAL A 180 -16.15 20.22 -11.25
CA VAL A 180 -16.59 21.17 -10.23
C VAL A 180 -15.85 20.93 -8.92
N VAL A 181 -15.34 22.00 -8.33
CA VAL A 181 -14.81 22.03 -6.96
C VAL A 181 -15.57 23.06 -6.16
N ARG A 182 -15.97 22.74 -4.92
CA ARG A 182 -16.68 23.67 -4.05
C ARG A 182 -15.96 23.88 -2.73
N PHE A 183 -15.90 25.13 -2.31
CA PHE A 183 -15.35 25.56 -1.04
C PHE A 183 -16.45 26.15 -0.18
N HIS A 184 -16.67 25.59 1.01
CA HIS A 184 -17.67 26.07 1.95
C HIS A 184 -17.00 26.89 3.04
N LEU A 185 -17.43 28.15 3.20
CA LEU A 185 -16.93 29.09 4.20
C LEU A 185 -17.85 29.03 5.43
N HIS A 186 -17.41 28.34 6.48
CA HIS A 186 -18.19 28.10 7.70
C HIS A 186 -17.54 28.76 8.92
N SER A 187 -18.33 28.94 9.97
CA SER A 187 -17.84 29.34 11.28
C SER A 187 -17.29 28.12 12.03
N LEU A 188 -16.07 28.21 12.56
CA LEU A 188 -15.44 27.12 13.32
C LEU A 188 -16.20 26.82 14.61
N THR A 189 -16.74 27.85 15.25
CA THR A 189 -17.45 27.71 16.53
C THR A 189 -18.89 27.24 16.36
N THR A 190 -19.59 27.69 15.32
CA THR A 190 -21.02 27.38 15.14
C THR A 190 -21.29 26.26 14.13
N GLY A 191 -20.33 25.96 13.25
CA GLY A 191 -20.50 25.05 12.12
C GLY A 191 -21.45 25.56 11.04
N GLN A 192 -22.00 26.77 11.17
CA GLN A 192 -22.91 27.41 10.21
C GLN A 192 -22.14 28.19 9.13
N PRO A 193 -22.77 28.56 8.01
CA PRO A 193 -22.18 29.49 7.04
C PRO A 193 -21.60 30.74 7.72
N HIS A 194 -20.38 31.11 7.35
CA HIS A 194 -19.65 32.18 8.02
C HIS A 194 -20.35 33.54 7.83
N PRO A 195 -20.67 34.30 8.88
CA PRO A 195 -21.51 35.51 8.79
C PRO A 195 -20.85 36.67 8.04
N LEU A 196 -19.52 36.67 7.91
CA LEU A 196 -18.77 37.69 7.15
C LEU A 196 -18.55 37.32 5.68
N ALA A 197 -18.95 36.12 5.24
CA ALA A 197 -18.84 35.71 3.85
C ALA A 197 -20.14 36.11 3.12
N GLU A 198 -20.06 37.07 2.19
CA GLU A 198 -21.18 37.42 1.31
C GLU A 198 -21.62 36.21 0.47
N HIS A 199 -20.66 35.37 0.10
CA HIS A 199 -20.87 34.11 -0.62
C HIS A 199 -20.32 32.94 0.20
N PRO A 200 -21.15 32.24 1.00
CA PRO A 200 -20.67 31.17 1.87
C PRO A 200 -20.21 29.91 1.11
N ILE A 201 -20.45 29.85 -0.20
CA ILE A 201 -19.99 28.77 -1.07
C ILE A 201 -19.32 29.42 -2.28
N ILE A 202 -18.07 29.04 -2.55
CA ILE A 202 -17.35 29.40 -3.77
C ILE A 202 -17.28 28.14 -4.64
N THR A 203 -17.80 28.22 -5.86
CA THR A 203 -17.79 27.12 -6.82
C THR A 203 -16.79 27.42 -7.92
N VAL A 204 -15.94 26.44 -8.27
CA VAL A 204 -15.02 26.52 -9.41
C VAL A 204 -15.44 25.47 -10.42
N SER A 205 -15.89 25.91 -11.58
CA SER A 205 -16.35 25.07 -12.68
C SER A 205 -15.34 25.11 -13.83
N PHE A 206 -14.88 23.96 -14.27
CA PHE A 206 -13.96 23.81 -15.39
C PHE A 206 -14.70 23.55 -16.69
N ASP A 207 -14.39 24.34 -17.73
CA ASP A 207 -14.95 24.11 -19.06
C ASP A 207 -14.51 22.74 -19.59
N ILE A 208 -15.43 22.00 -20.23
CA ILE A 208 -15.13 20.71 -20.86
C ILE A 208 -13.97 20.84 -21.85
N GLU A 209 -13.87 21.97 -22.54
CA GLU A 209 -12.76 22.21 -23.47
C GLU A 209 -11.41 22.33 -22.76
N PHE A 210 -11.37 22.98 -21.60
CA PHE A 210 -10.16 23.05 -20.78
C PHE A 210 -9.74 21.65 -20.33
N LEU A 211 -10.68 20.85 -19.82
CA LEU A 211 -10.39 19.47 -19.41
C LEU A 211 -9.96 18.60 -20.60
N ARG A 212 -10.57 18.78 -21.77
CA ARG A 212 -10.26 18.02 -22.98
C ARG A 212 -8.88 18.36 -23.55
N VAL A 213 -8.57 19.65 -23.71
CA VAL A 213 -7.27 20.12 -24.24
C VAL A 213 -6.11 19.64 -23.39
N ASN A 214 -6.34 19.51 -22.09
CA ASN A 214 -5.35 19.12 -21.11
C ASN A 214 -5.40 17.64 -20.71
N ALA A 215 -6.27 16.83 -21.34
CA ALA A 215 -6.47 15.42 -21.02
C ALA A 215 -6.80 15.12 -19.54
N LEU A 216 -7.63 15.97 -18.90
CA LEU A 216 -8.05 15.91 -17.50
C LEU A 216 -9.48 15.36 -17.30
N MET A 217 -10.08 14.79 -18.35
CA MET A 217 -11.45 14.28 -18.29
C MET A 217 -11.51 13.01 -17.44
N GLY A 218 -12.22 13.09 -16.30
CA GLY A 218 -12.35 11.97 -15.35
C GLY A 218 -11.24 11.87 -14.31
N GLU A 219 -10.24 12.75 -14.38
CA GLU A 219 -9.11 12.78 -13.44
C GLU A 219 -9.49 13.49 -12.13
N ALA A 220 -9.14 12.91 -10.98
CA ALA A 220 -9.41 13.55 -9.69
C ALA A 220 -8.61 14.85 -9.53
N VAL A 221 -9.27 15.89 -9.01
CA VAL A 221 -8.65 17.17 -8.68
C VAL A 221 -8.37 17.23 -7.18
N SER A 222 -7.12 17.51 -6.82
CA SER A 222 -6.71 17.79 -5.44
C SER A 222 -6.73 19.31 -5.22
N ALA A 223 -7.16 19.75 -4.04
CA ALA A 223 -7.14 21.15 -3.66
C ALA A 223 -6.30 21.36 -2.39
N ASP A 224 -5.40 22.33 -2.40
CA ASP A 224 -4.65 22.77 -1.20
C ASP A 224 -5.00 24.23 -0.87
N PRO A 225 -5.96 24.46 0.05
CA PRO A 225 -6.38 25.78 0.49
C PRO A 225 -5.45 26.40 1.55
N GLU A 226 -5.28 27.71 1.48
CA GLU A 226 -4.52 28.54 2.44
C GLU A 226 -5.28 29.86 2.69
N ILE A 227 -5.28 30.33 3.95
CA ILE A 227 -6.03 31.54 4.36
C ILE A 227 -5.06 32.54 4.99
N MET A 228 -5.09 33.80 4.54
CA MET A 228 -4.32 34.89 5.15
C MET A 228 -5.20 36.13 5.29
N GLY A 229 -5.70 36.39 6.51
CA GLY A 229 -6.60 37.51 6.74
C GLY A 229 -7.84 37.39 5.86
N LYS A 230 -8.14 38.40 5.04
CA LYS A 230 -9.28 38.35 4.10
C LYS A 230 -9.02 37.56 2.81
N TYR A 231 -7.80 37.06 2.61
CA TYR A 231 -7.40 36.38 1.39
C TYR A 231 -7.54 34.87 1.53
N PHE A 232 -8.15 34.25 0.53
CA PHE A 232 -8.28 32.80 0.40
C PHE A 232 -7.57 32.37 -0.89
N LEU A 233 -6.51 31.58 -0.75
CA LEU A 233 -5.72 31.05 -1.86
C LEU A 233 -5.99 29.55 -1.96
N VAL A 234 -6.17 29.03 -3.17
CA VAL A 234 -6.22 27.59 -3.41
C VAL A 234 -5.37 27.22 -4.60
N THR A 235 -4.66 26.11 -4.51
CA THR A 235 -4.04 25.47 -5.66
C THR A 235 -4.77 24.17 -5.98
N LEU A 236 -5.23 24.05 -7.23
CA LEU A 236 -5.92 22.89 -7.79
C LEU A 236 -4.92 22.11 -8.64
N GLU A 237 -4.74 20.82 -8.34
CA GLU A 237 -3.76 19.94 -8.97
C GLU A 237 -4.41 18.65 -9.51
N TRP A 238 -3.98 18.20 -10.68
CA TRP A 238 -4.38 16.91 -11.27
C TRP A 238 -3.16 15.99 -11.34
N ARG A 239 -3.03 15.04 -10.41
CA ARG A 239 -1.79 14.23 -10.22
C ARG A 239 -1.75 12.90 -10.98
N GLU A 240 -2.90 12.38 -11.40
CA GLU A 240 -2.99 11.05 -12.01
C GLU A 240 -2.79 11.06 -13.54
N ALA A 241 -2.95 12.24 -14.15
CA ALA A 241 -2.69 12.43 -15.57
C ALA A 241 -1.19 12.46 -15.86
N SER A 242 -0.81 12.06 -17.07
CA SER A 242 0.56 12.20 -17.59
C SER A 242 1.05 13.67 -17.73
N CYS A 243 0.25 14.64 -17.29
CA CYS A 243 0.48 16.07 -17.33
C CYS A 243 0.29 16.68 -15.93
N ASP A 244 1.33 17.34 -15.40
CA ASP A 244 1.27 18.04 -14.12
C ASP A 244 0.63 19.43 -14.32
N ILE A 245 -0.69 19.53 -14.49
CA ILE A 245 -1.34 20.84 -14.64
C ILE A 245 -1.80 21.34 -13.27
N SER A 246 -1.65 22.64 -13.02
CA SER A 246 -2.19 23.27 -11.82
C SER A 246 -2.82 24.63 -12.11
N GLU A 247 -3.84 24.95 -11.30
CA GLU A 247 -4.60 26.18 -11.38
C GLU A 247 -4.67 26.79 -9.97
N THR A 248 -4.07 27.95 -9.78
CA THR A 248 -4.08 28.68 -8.50
C THR A 248 -5.01 29.87 -8.58
N LEU A 249 -5.90 29.99 -7.60
CA LEU A 249 -6.92 31.01 -7.52
C LEU A 249 -6.86 31.72 -6.16
N LEU A 250 -6.95 33.05 -6.18
CA LEU A 250 -6.90 33.90 -4.99
C LEU A 250 -8.17 34.75 -4.91
N TRP A 251 -8.92 34.64 -3.84
CA TRP A 251 -10.12 35.44 -3.56
C TRP A 251 -9.94 36.36 -2.36
N ASP A 252 -10.74 37.42 -2.32
CA ASP A 252 -11.18 38.04 -1.07
C ASP A 252 -12.41 37.27 -0.57
N TRP A 253 -12.24 36.37 0.40
CA TRP A 253 -13.30 35.43 0.80
C TRP A 253 -14.52 36.12 1.43
N LYS A 254 -14.36 37.33 1.97
CA LYS A 254 -15.47 38.08 2.56
C LYS A 254 -16.43 38.56 1.48
N THR A 255 -15.88 39.08 0.39
CA THR A 255 -16.66 39.58 -0.75
C THR A 255 -16.94 38.51 -1.81
N GLY A 256 -16.22 37.39 -1.79
CA GLY A 256 -16.23 36.39 -2.85
C GLY A 256 -15.51 36.80 -4.14
N MET A 257 -14.89 37.99 -4.21
CA MET A 257 -14.23 38.47 -5.44
C MET A 257 -12.94 37.68 -5.74
N LEU A 258 -12.83 37.15 -6.97
CA LEU A 258 -11.58 36.55 -7.47
C LEU A 258 -10.58 37.67 -7.81
N LEU A 259 -9.48 37.72 -7.08
CA LEU A 259 -8.44 38.74 -7.19
C LEU A 259 -7.36 38.35 -8.21
N ALA A 260 -6.93 37.09 -8.19
CA ALA A 260 -5.87 36.62 -9.07
C ALA A 260 -6.12 35.17 -9.52
N ARG A 261 -5.71 34.89 -10.75
CA ARG A 261 -5.64 33.56 -11.36
C ARG A 261 -4.23 33.30 -11.85
N ILE A 262 -3.69 32.12 -11.61
CA ILE A 262 -2.41 31.66 -12.17
C ILE A 262 -2.63 30.26 -12.71
N GLN A 263 -2.31 30.09 -13.98
CA GLN A 263 -2.36 28.79 -14.65
C GLN A 263 -0.93 28.45 -15.09
N GLU A 264 -0.41 27.30 -14.66
CA GLU A 264 0.87 26.79 -15.14
C GLU A 264 0.74 25.33 -15.58
N ASN A 265 1.56 24.96 -16.56
CA ASN A 265 1.59 23.60 -17.12
C ASN A 265 2.47 22.63 -16.32
N ASN A 266 2.84 23.01 -15.10
CA ASN A 266 3.60 22.19 -14.15
C ASN A 266 2.94 22.32 -12.77
N ALA A 267 3.14 21.32 -11.90
CA ALA A 267 2.70 21.40 -10.52
C ALA A 267 3.29 22.66 -9.87
N ILE A 268 2.40 23.57 -9.47
CA ILE A 268 2.72 24.74 -8.68
C ILE A 268 2.46 24.40 -7.23
N ASP A 269 3.29 24.94 -6.36
CA ASP A 269 2.94 25.06 -4.95
C ASP A 269 3.07 26.54 -4.54
N CYS A 270 2.11 27.05 -3.77
CA CYS A 270 1.97 28.47 -3.48
C CYS A 270 2.03 28.74 -1.99
N ALA A 271 2.46 29.95 -1.63
CA ALA A 271 2.39 30.41 -0.24
C ALA A 271 2.38 31.93 -0.13
N PHE A 272 1.79 32.45 0.95
CA PHE A 272 1.87 33.88 1.25
C PHE A 272 3.27 34.29 1.74
N LEU A 273 3.79 35.41 1.24
CA LEU A 273 5.09 35.98 1.64
C LEU A 273 4.93 37.06 2.71
N ASP A 274 4.00 37.96 2.47
CA ASP A 274 3.58 39.05 3.35
C ASP A 274 2.14 39.46 3.00
N LYS A 275 1.66 40.58 3.55
CA LYS A 275 0.29 41.08 3.31
C LYS A 275 0.03 41.56 1.88
N GLU A 276 1.07 41.74 1.08
CA GLU A 276 1.02 42.34 -0.26
C GLU A 276 1.47 41.38 -1.37
N HIS A 277 2.09 40.26 -1.02
CA HIS A 277 2.72 39.34 -1.96
C HIS A 277 2.46 37.90 -1.58
N PHE A 278 2.32 37.08 -2.61
CA PHE A 278 2.37 35.62 -2.51
C PHE A 278 3.33 35.08 -3.56
N LEU A 279 3.79 33.85 -3.37
CA LEU A 279 4.71 33.20 -4.28
C LEU A 279 4.09 31.94 -4.86
N ALA A 280 4.52 31.59 -6.06
CA ALA A 280 4.33 30.29 -6.67
C ALA A 280 5.70 29.69 -6.99
N TYR A 281 5.91 28.42 -6.64
CA TYR A 281 7.06 27.65 -7.05
C TYR A 281 6.68 26.80 -8.24
N SER A 282 7.29 27.04 -9.40
CA SER A 282 6.92 26.38 -10.66
C SER A 282 8.15 25.96 -11.45
N ALA A 283 7.98 24.95 -12.30
CA ALA A 283 8.95 24.64 -13.34
C ALA A 283 8.71 25.52 -14.58
N LEU A 284 9.77 26.20 -15.02
CA LEU A 284 9.71 27.00 -16.24
C LEU A 284 9.93 26.12 -17.47
N PRO A 285 9.16 26.34 -18.55
CA PRO A 285 9.36 25.63 -19.81
C PRO A 285 10.77 25.94 -20.37
N GLY A 286 11.49 24.90 -20.78
CA GLY A 286 12.71 25.05 -21.58
C GLY A 286 12.42 25.20 -23.07
N ASP A 287 13.48 25.36 -23.87
CA ASP A 287 13.40 25.51 -25.33
C ASP A 287 12.65 24.33 -26.02
N ASP A 288 12.71 23.14 -25.43
CA ASP A 288 12.08 21.91 -25.95
C ASP A 288 10.69 21.62 -25.33
N HIS A 289 10.02 22.61 -24.74
CA HIS A 289 8.80 22.46 -23.92
C HIS A 289 8.92 21.56 -22.69
N LYS A 290 10.11 20.99 -22.44
CA LYS A 290 10.40 20.21 -21.24
C LYS A 290 10.81 21.15 -20.10
N PRO A 291 10.31 20.92 -18.87
CA PRO A 291 10.72 21.72 -17.72
C PRO A 291 12.22 21.54 -17.49
N SER A 292 12.99 22.61 -17.74
CA SER A 292 14.46 22.57 -17.74
C SER A 292 15.06 23.08 -16.43
N HIS A 293 14.29 23.86 -15.67
CA HIS A 293 14.64 24.44 -14.39
C HIS A 293 13.39 24.90 -13.66
N THR A 294 13.52 25.17 -12.36
CA THR A 294 12.45 25.73 -11.53
C THR A 294 12.68 27.21 -11.27
N ALA A 295 11.66 27.90 -10.79
CA ALA A 295 11.74 29.30 -10.37
C ALA A 295 10.79 29.59 -9.21
N LEU A 296 11.10 30.64 -8.45
CA LEU A 296 10.12 31.30 -7.57
C LEU A 296 9.52 32.47 -8.34
N LEU A 297 8.20 32.42 -8.52
CA LEU A 297 7.40 33.46 -9.16
C LEU A 297 6.70 34.23 -8.04
N VAL A 298 7.04 35.51 -7.87
CA VAL A 298 6.39 36.35 -6.86
C VAL A 298 5.32 37.19 -7.52
N TYR A 299 4.13 37.14 -6.95
CA TYR A 299 2.96 37.88 -7.40
C TYR A 299 2.61 38.93 -6.36
N ARG A 300 2.14 40.07 -6.85
CA ARG A 300 1.53 41.10 -6.01
C ARG A 300 0.06 40.76 -5.82
N ILE A 301 -0.42 40.82 -4.59
CA ILE A 301 -1.84 40.70 -4.28
C ILE A 301 -2.54 41.96 -4.79
N PRO A 302 -3.49 41.83 -5.72
CA PRO A 302 -4.19 43.00 -6.25
C PRO A 302 -4.97 43.70 -5.13
N THR A 303 -4.78 45.01 -5.01
CA THR A 303 -5.69 45.83 -4.21
C THR A 303 -7.02 45.90 -4.92
N VAL A 304 -8.12 45.65 -4.22
CA VAL A 304 -9.49 45.75 -4.77
C VAL A 304 -9.67 47.14 -5.38
N SER A 305 -9.58 47.21 -6.70
CA SER A 305 -9.87 48.42 -7.46
C SER A 305 -11.32 48.36 -7.94
N LEU A 306 -11.94 49.52 -8.17
CA LEU A 306 -13.31 49.61 -8.64
C LEU A 306 -13.54 48.95 -10.02
N ASP A 307 -12.47 48.60 -10.74
CA ASP A 307 -12.54 48.04 -12.10
C ASP A 307 -12.57 46.51 -12.14
N LEU A 308 -12.55 45.83 -10.99
CA LEU A 308 -12.64 44.37 -10.94
C LEU A 308 -14.05 43.89 -11.31
N LYS A 309 -14.12 42.78 -12.05
CA LYS A 309 -15.39 42.16 -12.49
C LYS A 309 -16.28 41.85 -11.28
N GLU A 310 -17.59 42.04 -11.46
CA GLU A 310 -18.61 41.62 -10.49
C GLU A 310 -18.49 40.12 -10.18
N VAL A 311 -18.77 39.74 -8.93
CA VAL A 311 -18.83 38.33 -8.51
C VAL A 311 -19.89 37.63 -9.36
N PRO A 312 -19.57 36.51 -10.04
CA PRO A 312 -20.56 35.80 -10.85
C PRO A 312 -21.74 35.34 -9.98
N PRO A 313 -22.95 35.20 -10.55
CA PRO A 313 -24.10 34.66 -9.81
C PRO A 313 -23.74 33.34 -9.12
N ASN A 314 -24.13 33.21 -7.84
CA ASN A 314 -23.82 32.07 -6.98
C ASN A 314 -22.31 31.80 -6.75
N ALA A 315 -21.44 32.78 -7.02
CA ALA A 315 -19.99 32.61 -6.92
C ALA A 315 -19.48 31.38 -7.71
N ASP A 316 -20.05 31.14 -8.89
CA ASP A 316 -19.63 30.10 -9.84
C ASP A 316 -18.56 30.65 -10.80
N PHE A 317 -17.31 30.36 -10.47
CA PHE A 317 -16.13 30.82 -11.19
C PHE A 317 -15.73 29.82 -12.27
N ARG A 318 -15.61 30.30 -13.51
CA ARG A 318 -14.94 29.57 -14.59
C ARG A 318 -13.54 30.15 -14.80
N PRO A 319 -12.45 29.46 -14.38
CA PRO A 319 -11.10 30.03 -14.42
C PRO A 319 -10.73 30.61 -15.79
N THR A 320 -11.08 29.91 -16.87
CA THR A 320 -10.89 30.32 -18.28
C THR A 320 -11.46 31.70 -18.63
N SER A 321 -12.43 32.22 -17.87
CA SER A 321 -13.05 33.54 -18.05
C SER A 321 -12.26 34.69 -17.40
N TYR A 322 -11.19 34.37 -16.68
CA TYR A 322 -10.30 35.31 -16.00
C TYR A 322 -8.89 35.26 -16.59
N SER A 323 -8.26 36.42 -16.68
CA SER A 323 -6.90 36.55 -17.20
C SER A 323 -5.88 36.03 -16.18
N ASN A 324 -4.82 35.38 -16.69
CA ASN A 324 -3.71 34.97 -15.85
C ASN A 324 -2.94 36.19 -15.35
N SER A 325 -2.57 36.15 -14.07
CA SER A 325 -1.75 37.15 -13.41
C SER A 325 -0.31 36.96 -13.86
N SER A 326 0.43 38.05 -14.04
CA SER A 326 1.86 38.00 -14.33
C SER A 326 2.65 38.18 -13.04
N PRO A 327 3.75 37.43 -12.83
CA PRO A 327 4.59 37.64 -11.65
C PRO A 327 5.31 38.99 -11.75
N VAL A 328 5.50 39.67 -10.62
CA VAL A 328 6.29 40.91 -10.56
C VAL A 328 7.80 40.60 -10.53
N LEU A 329 8.17 39.43 -10.04
CA LEU A 329 9.56 38.99 -9.90
C LEU A 329 9.66 37.49 -10.16
N ILE A 330 10.64 37.09 -10.98
CA ILE A 330 11.01 35.69 -11.23
C ILE A 330 12.42 35.48 -10.70
N LEU A 331 12.60 34.52 -9.81
CA LEU A 331 13.91 34.10 -9.29
C LEU A 331 14.26 32.73 -9.85
N GLU A 332 15.11 32.69 -10.87
CA GLU A 332 15.45 31.46 -11.57
C GLU A 332 16.40 30.57 -10.74
N PHE A 333 16.11 29.27 -10.68
CA PHE A 333 17.03 28.26 -10.18
C PHE A 333 18.00 27.76 -11.27
N PRO A 334 19.08 27.08 -10.88
CA PRO A 334 20.05 26.51 -11.82
C PRO A 334 19.40 25.52 -12.79
N LYS A 335 19.85 25.55 -14.05
CA LYS A 335 19.37 24.63 -15.08
C LYS A 335 19.75 23.19 -14.78
N LEU A 336 18.85 22.26 -15.07
CA LEU A 336 19.13 20.83 -15.03
C LEU A 336 19.92 20.41 -16.27
N LYS A 337 20.66 19.30 -16.17
CA LYS A 337 21.22 18.65 -17.36
C LYS A 337 20.06 18.11 -18.22
N ALA A 338 20.19 18.14 -19.55
CA ALA A 338 19.14 17.66 -20.46
C ALA A 338 18.73 16.20 -20.22
N SER A 339 19.63 15.38 -19.66
CA SER A 339 19.35 14.01 -19.26
C SER A 339 18.60 13.88 -17.94
N TRP A 340 18.22 14.98 -17.27
CA TRP A 340 17.51 14.96 -15.99
C TRP A 340 16.17 15.67 -16.13
N ARG A 341 15.18 15.15 -15.42
CA ARG A 341 13.83 15.71 -15.34
C ARG A 341 13.42 15.86 -13.89
N LEU A 342 12.56 16.84 -13.62
CA LEU A 342 11.86 16.94 -12.34
C LEU A 342 10.84 15.79 -12.26
N THR A 343 10.80 15.12 -11.12
CA THR A 343 9.86 14.02 -10.86
C THR A 343 9.29 14.25 -9.47
N GLY A 344 8.16 14.94 -9.39
CA GLY A 344 7.61 15.46 -8.14
C GLY A 344 8.25 16.78 -7.75
N GLN A 345 7.42 17.82 -7.69
CA GLN A 345 7.74 19.13 -7.15
C GLN A 345 6.81 19.37 -5.99
N HIS A 346 7.37 19.72 -4.83
CA HIS A 346 6.58 20.03 -3.65
C HIS A 346 7.27 21.22 -2.95
N LEU A 347 6.59 22.35 -2.76
CA LEU A 347 7.03 23.20 -1.64
C LEU A 347 6.83 22.31 -0.41
N ALA A 348 7.85 22.22 0.44
CA ALA A 348 7.68 21.32 1.55
C ALA A 348 6.68 21.98 2.52
N SER A 349 5.47 21.43 2.56
CA SER A 349 4.44 21.58 3.59
C SER A 349 4.35 22.96 4.25
N ARG A 350 3.35 23.75 3.86
CA ARG A 350 2.72 24.86 4.62
C ARG A 350 3.68 25.74 5.42
N LEU A 351 3.89 26.97 4.95
CA LEU A 351 4.71 27.97 5.65
C LEU A 351 4.02 28.46 6.94
N GLU A 352 4.12 27.71 8.03
CA GLU A 352 3.70 28.19 9.35
C GLU A 352 4.85 29.03 9.98
N PRO A 353 4.57 30.11 10.72
CA PRO A 353 3.31 30.86 10.75
C PRO A 353 3.14 31.72 9.48
N LEU A 354 1.89 31.86 9.03
CA LEU A 354 1.52 32.71 7.91
C LEU A 354 1.55 34.19 8.28
N PRO A 355 1.71 35.13 7.33
CA PRO A 355 1.62 36.54 7.67
C PRO A 355 0.25 36.87 8.32
N GLY A 356 0.28 37.52 9.48
CA GLY A 356 -0.88 37.77 10.33
C GLY A 356 -1.07 36.76 11.46
N ASP A 357 -0.50 35.56 11.36
CA ASP A 357 -0.63 34.53 12.40
C ASP A 357 0.08 34.95 13.70
N VAL A 358 -0.51 34.56 14.82
CA VAL A 358 0.03 34.77 16.16
C VAL A 358 1.19 33.81 16.41
N VAL A 359 2.39 34.37 16.57
CA VAL A 359 3.61 33.62 16.85
C VAL A 359 3.82 33.44 18.36
N TYR A 360 3.47 34.46 19.13
CA TYR A 360 3.69 34.48 20.57
C TYR A 360 2.72 35.43 21.26
N THR A 361 2.18 35.03 22.41
CA THR A 361 1.25 35.85 23.20
C THR A 361 1.59 35.77 24.67
N LYS A 362 1.99 36.90 25.26
CA LYS A 362 2.02 37.15 26.73
C LYS A 362 1.47 38.53 27.05
N SER A 363 2.29 39.47 27.54
CA SER A 363 1.86 40.86 27.73
C SER A 363 1.79 41.60 26.40
N ALA A 364 2.56 41.17 25.40
CA ALA A 364 2.44 41.55 24.01
C ALA A 364 2.08 40.35 23.13
N THR A 365 1.33 40.62 22.05
CA THR A 365 1.03 39.66 20.99
C THR A 365 1.90 39.97 19.79
N PHE A 366 2.78 39.04 19.43
CA PHE A 366 3.61 39.13 18.23
C PHE A 366 2.97 38.34 17.10
N LEU A 367 2.77 39.00 15.96
CA LEU A 367 2.29 38.40 14.72
C LEU A 367 3.45 38.19 13.75
N CYS A 368 3.34 37.20 12.88
CA CYS A 368 4.24 37.05 11.73
C CYS A 368 3.91 38.18 10.75
N SER A 369 4.82 39.10 10.47
CA SER A 369 4.57 40.14 9.45
C SER A 369 4.94 39.68 8.05
N ARG A 370 5.91 38.78 7.95
CA ARG A 370 6.39 38.20 6.69
C ARG A 370 7.13 36.89 6.96
N VAL A 371 7.13 36.00 5.98
CA VAL A 371 7.95 34.79 6.02
C VAL A 371 9.43 35.16 5.88
N ASN A 372 10.30 34.65 6.77
CA ASN A 372 11.75 34.93 6.72
C ASN A 372 12.55 33.91 5.91
N THR A 373 12.08 32.67 5.88
CA THR A 373 12.74 31.55 5.22
C THR A 373 11.68 30.70 4.52
N LEU A 374 11.89 30.41 3.24
CA LEU A 374 11.11 29.43 2.48
C LEU A 374 11.83 28.09 2.51
N PHE A 375 11.07 27.00 2.44
CA PHE A 375 11.63 25.66 2.27
C PHE A 375 11.03 24.99 1.05
N LEU A 376 11.90 24.61 0.13
CA LEU A 376 11.51 24.02 -1.14
C LEU A 376 12.02 22.59 -1.19
N HIS A 377 11.24 21.70 -1.80
CA HIS A 377 11.63 20.33 -2.04
C HIS A 377 11.36 19.94 -3.49
N PHE A 378 12.32 19.31 -4.13
CA PHE A 378 12.04 18.69 -5.43
C PHE A 378 12.95 17.50 -5.64
N ARG A 379 12.45 16.56 -6.41
CA ARG A 379 13.22 15.39 -6.82
C ARG A 379 13.50 15.47 -8.31
N ILE A 380 14.72 15.13 -8.68
CA ILE A 380 15.12 14.95 -10.07
C ILE A 380 15.48 13.50 -10.33
N ARG A 381 15.25 13.07 -11.56
CA ARG A 381 15.59 11.73 -12.04
C ARG A 381 16.24 11.81 -13.41
N ASN A 382 17.20 10.92 -13.67
CA ASN A 382 17.86 10.84 -14.96
C ASN A 382 16.95 10.16 -16.01
N ALA A 383 16.53 10.91 -17.04
CA ALA A 383 15.69 10.46 -18.14
C ALA A 383 16.31 9.36 -19.01
N LEU A 384 17.65 9.25 -19.11
CA LEU A 384 18.28 8.17 -19.87
C LEU A 384 18.08 6.79 -19.20
N THR A 385 17.83 6.78 -17.89
CA THR A 385 17.45 5.54 -17.18
C THR A 385 15.99 5.16 -17.39
N TRP A 386 15.22 6.00 -18.10
CA TRP A 386 13.81 5.74 -18.38
C TRP A 386 13.63 4.75 -19.53
N ASP A 387 14.46 4.79 -20.57
CA ASP A 387 14.29 3.92 -21.75
C ASP A 387 14.82 2.49 -21.53
N SER A 388 15.50 2.21 -20.41
CA SER A 388 15.99 0.88 -20.05
C SER A 388 15.19 0.26 -18.90
N TYR A 389 13.88 0.09 -19.05
CA TYR A 389 13.07 -0.67 -18.07
C TYR A 389 13.46 -2.15 -17.96
N ALA A 390 14.41 -2.63 -18.77
CA ALA A 390 14.84 -4.02 -18.87
C ALA A 390 16.12 -4.39 -18.09
N SER A 391 16.81 -3.48 -17.40
CA SER A 391 17.97 -3.86 -16.57
C SER A 391 17.89 -3.31 -15.16
N ARG A 392 17.50 -4.17 -14.21
CA ARG A 392 17.77 -3.96 -12.79
C ARG A 392 19.25 -4.17 -12.53
N SER A 393 20.03 -3.10 -12.66
CA SER A 393 21.12 -2.88 -11.74
C SER A 393 20.85 -1.60 -10.93
N ARG A 394 21.28 -1.67 -9.68
CA ARG A 394 21.12 -0.70 -8.57
C ARG A 394 21.12 0.77 -8.97
N GLU A 395 20.38 1.56 -8.18
CA GLU A 395 20.57 3.01 -8.07
C GLU A 395 20.46 3.76 -9.40
N GLY A 396 19.28 3.69 -10.04
CA GLY A 396 18.90 4.75 -10.97
C GLY A 396 19.01 6.07 -10.20
N ALA A 397 19.94 6.93 -10.62
CA ALA A 397 20.32 8.11 -9.87
C ALA A 397 19.14 9.10 -9.80
N SER A 398 18.26 8.96 -8.82
CA SER A 398 17.44 10.06 -8.32
C SER A 398 18.31 10.94 -7.43
N ALA A 399 17.94 12.21 -7.34
CA ALA A 399 18.43 13.09 -6.29
C ALA A 399 17.25 13.90 -5.78
N SER A 400 17.05 13.90 -4.47
CA SER A 400 16.07 14.77 -3.82
C SER A 400 16.82 15.95 -3.22
N TYR A 401 16.36 17.17 -3.52
CA TYR A 401 16.93 18.40 -3.00
C TYR A 401 15.97 19.07 -2.04
N ARG A 402 16.51 19.51 -0.91
CA ARG A 402 15.83 20.38 0.05
C ARG A 402 16.55 21.73 0.05
N ILE A 403 15.82 22.83 -0.10
CA ILE A 403 16.40 24.16 -0.26
C ILE A 403 15.77 25.10 0.76
N CYS A 404 16.59 25.67 1.64
CA CYS A 404 16.16 26.79 2.48
C CYS A 404 16.51 28.10 1.76
N VAL A 405 15.54 28.99 1.60
CA VAL A 405 15.71 30.29 0.93
C VAL A 405 15.40 31.41 1.90
N SER A 406 16.35 32.31 2.16
CA SER A 406 16.07 33.52 2.93
C SER A 406 15.32 34.54 2.07
N THR A 407 14.13 34.95 2.52
CA THR A 407 13.30 35.96 1.84
C THR A 407 13.87 37.36 1.95
N HIS A 408 14.84 37.60 2.84
CA HIS A 408 15.47 38.90 3.02
C HIS A 408 16.03 39.48 1.71
N TYR A 409 16.66 38.63 0.88
CA TYR A 409 17.16 39.03 -0.43
C TYR A 409 16.05 39.19 -1.47
N LEU A 410 14.99 38.36 -1.38
CA LEU A 410 13.80 38.49 -2.22
C LEU A 410 13.11 39.85 -1.99
N PHE A 411 12.88 40.25 -0.74
CA PHE A 411 12.29 41.55 -0.42
C PHE A 411 13.14 42.73 -0.85
N ARG A 412 14.47 42.58 -0.85
CA ARG A 412 15.36 43.59 -1.43
C ARG A 412 15.09 43.77 -2.93
N HIS A 413 14.95 42.69 -3.67
CA HIS A 413 14.65 42.75 -5.10
C HIS A 413 13.23 43.25 -5.37
N LEU A 414 12.24 42.88 -4.54
CA LEU A 414 10.88 43.44 -4.62
C LEU A 414 10.87 44.96 -4.43
N LYS A 415 11.61 45.48 -3.44
CA LYS A 415 11.77 46.94 -3.25
C LYS A 415 12.38 47.64 -4.47
N GLU A 416 13.27 46.97 -5.20
CA GLU A 416 13.88 47.49 -6.44
C GLU A 416 12.93 47.43 -7.64
N CYS A 417 11.89 46.58 -7.62
CA CYS A 417 10.91 46.45 -8.70
C CYS A 417 9.88 47.60 -8.76
N GLY A 418 9.83 48.50 -7.77
CA GLY A 418 8.98 49.71 -7.80
C GLY A 418 7.46 49.44 -7.71
N LEU A 419 6.67 50.52 -7.66
CA LEU A 419 5.19 50.49 -7.53
C LEU A 419 4.43 50.64 -8.86
N GLU A 420 5.13 50.91 -9.97
CA GLU A 420 4.55 51.18 -11.30
C GLU A 420 4.56 49.92 -12.18
N ASP A 421 3.83 49.94 -13.31
CA ASP A 421 3.64 48.88 -14.32
C ASP A 421 4.94 48.41 -15.01
N ILE A 422 5.93 47.99 -14.22
CA ILE A 422 7.22 47.53 -14.67
C ILE A 422 7.05 46.08 -15.12
N PRO A 423 7.60 45.71 -16.31
CA PRO A 423 7.54 44.34 -16.79
C PRO A 423 8.18 43.38 -15.76
N THR A 424 7.65 42.16 -15.70
CA THR A 424 8.17 41.05 -14.90
C THR A 424 9.69 41.01 -14.93
N ARG A 425 10.33 41.20 -13.77
CA ARG A 425 11.79 41.15 -13.67
C ARG A 425 12.25 39.72 -13.41
N SER A 426 13.01 39.13 -14.33
CA SER A 426 13.71 37.87 -14.05
C SER A 426 15.12 38.13 -13.49
N ILE A 427 15.47 37.43 -12.41
CA ILE A 427 16.79 37.49 -11.77
C ILE A 427 17.43 36.09 -11.86
N PRO A 428 18.56 35.95 -12.57
CA PRO A 428 19.22 34.67 -12.72
C PRO A 428 19.89 34.23 -11.41
N TRP A 429 20.01 32.91 -11.23
CA TRP A 429 20.62 32.27 -10.06
C TRP A 429 21.91 32.94 -9.55
N SER A 430 22.82 33.32 -10.45
CA SER A 430 24.12 33.89 -10.11
C SER A 430 24.06 35.22 -9.34
N GLN A 431 22.94 35.94 -9.43
CA GLN A 431 22.77 37.23 -8.76
C GLN A 431 22.17 37.09 -7.37
N TRP A 432 21.28 36.11 -7.14
CA TRP A 432 20.51 35.99 -5.90
C TRP A 432 20.78 34.69 -5.12
N GLY A 433 20.96 33.56 -5.82
CA GLY A 433 20.86 32.22 -5.26
C GLY A 433 21.94 31.87 -4.24
N THR A 434 23.21 32.07 -4.58
CA THR A 434 24.34 31.58 -3.75
C THR A 434 24.31 32.09 -2.31
N LYS A 435 23.95 33.37 -2.10
CA LYS A 435 23.93 34.01 -0.78
C LYS A 435 22.61 33.85 -0.03
N SER A 436 21.54 33.56 -0.76
CA SER A 436 20.18 33.52 -0.23
C SER A 436 19.71 32.11 0.08
N THR A 437 20.44 31.08 -0.38
CA THR A 437 20.00 29.70 -0.27
C THR A 437 20.97 28.80 0.47
N ARG A 438 20.44 27.72 1.04
CA ARG A 438 21.20 26.54 1.48
C ARG A 438 20.54 25.31 0.90
N TRP A 439 21.31 24.53 0.15
CA TRP A 439 20.85 23.29 -0.45
C TRP A 439 21.31 22.09 0.38
N PHE A 440 20.45 21.08 0.43
CA PHE A 440 20.74 19.79 1.00
C PHE A 440 20.35 18.71 0.01
N MET A 441 21.16 17.65 -0.06
CA MET A 441 20.85 16.44 -0.82
C MET A 441 20.30 15.42 0.16
N ASP A 442 19.06 15.02 -0.05
CA ASP A 442 18.43 14.00 0.79
C ASP A 442 18.94 12.62 0.40
N ASP A 443 19.09 11.76 1.39
CA ASP A 443 19.27 10.33 1.17
C ASP A 443 17.88 9.69 1.29
N ASP A 444 17.57 8.72 0.44
CA ASP A 444 16.24 8.08 0.41
C ASP A 444 15.86 7.40 1.75
N SER A 445 16.79 7.39 2.73
CA SER A 445 16.66 6.86 4.08
C SER A 445 16.09 7.84 5.13
N VAL A 446 15.89 9.11 4.80
CA VAL A 446 15.28 10.08 5.73
C VAL A 446 13.76 9.96 5.65
N GLU A 447 13.16 9.51 6.76
CA GLU A 447 11.72 9.33 6.98
C GLU A 447 10.89 10.40 6.24
N HIS A 448 9.94 9.91 5.42
CA HIS A 448 9.17 10.60 4.36
C HIS A 448 8.23 11.74 4.82
N MET A 449 8.44 12.33 5.99
CA MET A 449 7.56 13.38 6.50
C MET A 449 7.98 14.75 5.96
N ALA A 450 7.01 15.47 5.40
CA ALA A 450 7.20 16.83 4.94
C ALA A 450 7.68 17.73 6.11
N PRO A 451 8.81 18.42 5.98
CA PRO A 451 9.35 19.27 7.04
C PRO A 451 8.44 20.47 7.28
N ASN A 452 7.64 20.42 8.34
CA ASN A 452 6.92 21.58 8.83
C ASN A 452 7.92 22.61 9.39
N LEU A 453 8.15 23.69 8.65
CA LEU A 453 8.87 24.85 9.18
C LEU A 453 7.97 25.61 10.14
N TYR A 454 8.59 26.18 11.17
CA TYR A 454 8.00 27.25 11.95
C TYR A 454 8.86 28.51 11.80
N GLY A 455 8.44 29.41 10.91
CA GLY A 455 9.15 30.61 10.52
C GLY A 455 10.50 30.28 9.87
N SER A 456 11.59 30.52 10.59
CA SER A 456 12.95 30.24 10.11
C SER A 456 13.54 28.96 10.69
N GLN A 457 12.76 28.17 11.41
CA GLN A 457 13.22 27.08 12.25
C GLN A 457 12.60 25.75 11.80
N TYR A 458 13.42 24.71 11.83
CA TYR A 458 13.05 23.33 11.49
C TYR A 458 13.38 22.42 12.68
N VAL A 459 12.43 21.57 13.07
CA VAL A 459 12.65 20.57 14.12
C VAL A 459 13.07 19.27 13.48
N ARG A 460 14.27 18.82 13.82
CA ARG A 460 14.81 17.52 13.42
C ARG A 460 14.72 16.56 14.60
N ALA A 461 13.93 15.51 14.47
CA ALA A 461 14.04 14.34 15.32
C ALA A 461 15.04 13.35 14.72
N THR A 462 15.86 12.74 15.55
CA THR A 462 16.75 11.66 15.10
C THR A 462 16.66 10.51 16.06
N THR A 463 16.09 9.41 15.58
CA THR A 463 15.95 8.16 16.34
C THR A 463 17.32 7.68 16.79
N ILE A 464 17.46 7.43 18.09
CA ILE A 464 18.70 6.88 18.67
C ILE A 464 18.73 5.39 18.32
N LYS A 465 19.92 4.77 18.26
CA LYS A 465 20.09 3.33 18.01
C LYS A 465 19.21 2.39 18.86
N SER A 466 18.67 2.86 19.98
CA SER A 466 17.73 2.09 20.81
C SER A 466 16.33 1.96 20.21
N GLY A 467 15.94 2.81 19.24
CA GLY A 467 14.60 2.86 18.66
C GLY A 467 13.52 3.47 19.59
N THR A 468 13.77 3.51 20.90
CA THR A 468 12.77 3.92 21.93
C THR A 468 12.71 5.42 22.18
N SER A 469 13.67 6.18 21.66
CA SER A 469 13.82 7.59 21.97
C SER A 469 14.46 8.33 20.81
N GLN A 470 14.17 9.61 20.70
CA GLN A 470 14.73 10.52 19.71
C GLN A 470 15.59 11.59 20.38
N LEU A 471 16.59 12.06 19.65
CA LEU A 471 17.28 13.32 19.95
C LEU A 471 16.63 14.42 19.10
N LEU A 472 16.31 15.54 19.74
CA LEU A 472 15.75 16.69 19.05
C LEU A 472 16.81 17.75 18.78
N SER A 473 16.87 18.19 17.53
CA SER A 473 17.64 19.34 17.10
C SER A 473 16.71 20.39 16.50
N ILE A 474 16.99 21.67 16.71
CA ILE A 474 16.36 22.77 15.99
C ILE A 474 17.41 23.36 15.06
N VAL A 475 17.09 23.39 13.78
CA VAL A 475 17.90 23.99 12.73
C VAL A 475 17.28 25.34 12.40
N ASN A 476 17.99 26.43 12.70
CA ASN A 476 17.53 27.80 12.46
C ASN A 476 18.30 28.42 11.30
N PHE A 477 17.59 29.06 10.37
CA PHE A 477 18.09 29.73 9.18
C PHE A 477 17.98 31.27 9.24
N ASN A 478 17.57 31.85 10.37
CA ASN A 478 17.52 33.31 10.56
C ASN A 478 18.93 33.91 10.53
N THR A 479 19.34 34.36 9.36
CA THR A 479 20.69 34.83 9.07
C THR A 479 21.13 36.01 9.93
N PRO A 480 20.35 37.11 10.07
CA PRO A 480 20.72 38.21 10.95
C PRO A 480 20.97 37.74 12.40
N THR A 481 20.12 36.86 12.93
CA THR A 481 20.27 36.40 14.30
C THR A 481 21.47 35.46 14.48
N ILE A 482 21.73 34.59 13.51
CA ILE A 482 22.94 33.74 13.52
C ILE A 482 24.21 34.58 13.48
N MET A 483 24.25 35.63 12.65
CA MET A 483 25.40 36.53 12.57
C MET A 483 25.66 37.27 13.88
N ARG A 484 24.61 37.73 14.55
CA ARG A 484 24.71 38.35 15.88
C ARG A 484 25.31 37.37 16.90
N GLN A 485 24.87 36.12 16.91
CA GLN A 485 25.38 35.09 17.83
C GLN A 485 26.82 34.66 17.52
N ALA A 486 27.19 34.59 16.24
CA ALA A 486 28.55 34.32 15.83
C ALA A 486 29.52 35.42 16.33
N TYR A 487 29.10 36.69 16.29
CA TYR A 487 29.88 37.80 16.82
C TYR A 487 30.08 37.69 18.35
N ILE A 488 29.03 37.37 19.10
CA ILE A 488 29.10 37.16 20.55
C ILE A 488 30.05 35.97 20.86
N SER A 489 29.88 34.85 20.15
CA SER A 489 30.68 33.64 20.36
C SER A 489 32.17 33.84 20.03
N ALA A 490 32.48 34.59 18.98
CA ALA A 490 33.87 34.90 18.60
C ALA A 490 34.62 35.68 19.70
N SER A 491 33.88 36.46 20.52
CA SER A 491 34.46 37.16 21.67
C SER A 491 34.73 36.24 22.87
N SER A 492 33.99 35.12 23.00
CA SER A 492 34.07 34.22 24.16
C SER A 492 34.85 32.91 23.93
N SER A 493 35.00 32.43 22.68
CA SER A 493 35.57 31.11 22.40
C SER A 493 36.77 31.14 21.45
N ARG A 494 37.97 31.42 21.97
CA ARG A 494 39.25 31.32 21.22
C ARG A 494 40.00 29.99 21.41
N ALA A 495 39.40 28.99 22.07
CA ALA A 495 40.07 27.75 22.44
C ALA A 495 39.57 26.51 21.67
N LYS A 496 40.47 25.93 20.86
CA LYS A 496 40.58 24.51 20.41
C LYS A 496 39.30 23.79 19.94
N ARG A 497 39.05 23.78 18.61
CA ARG A 497 38.20 22.78 17.92
C ARG A 497 38.79 22.35 16.56
N THR A 498 39.97 21.71 16.56
CA THR A 498 40.70 21.41 15.30
C THR A 498 40.57 19.98 14.76
N SER A 499 40.07 18.99 15.52
CA SER A 499 40.16 17.57 15.08
C SER A 499 38.83 16.90 14.67
N ALA A 500 37.68 17.34 15.19
CA ALA A 500 36.38 16.73 14.86
C ALA A 500 35.78 17.20 13.51
N ASP A 501 36.50 18.06 12.79
CA ASP A 501 35.98 19.03 11.82
C ASP A 501 35.88 18.51 10.37
N LYS A 502 36.76 17.59 9.95
CA LYS A 502 36.90 17.25 8.52
C LYS A 502 35.67 16.53 7.93
N ALA A 503 35.14 15.52 8.60
CA ALA A 503 34.01 14.74 8.09
C ALA A 503 32.70 15.55 8.04
N GLU A 504 32.47 16.39 9.04
CA GLU A 504 31.32 17.31 9.09
C GLU A 504 31.45 18.38 8.01
N LYS A 505 32.64 18.99 7.86
CA LYS A 505 32.94 19.89 6.76
C LYS A 505 32.64 19.23 5.41
N THR A 506 33.17 18.03 5.17
CA THR A 506 32.90 17.28 3.94
C THR A 506 31.40 17.03 3.74
N ALA A 507 30.67 16.63 4.79
CA ALA A 507 29.23 16.42 4.69
C ALA A 507 28.47 17.71 4.35
N VAL A 508 28.81 18.85 4.94
CA VAL A 508 28.17 20.14 4.60
C VAL A 508 28.52 20.59 3.18
N LEU A 509 29.79 20.43 2.77
CA LEU A 509 30.23 20.73 1.41
C LEU A 509 29.46 19.90 0.37
N GLU A 510 29.15 18.63 0.67
CA GLU A 510 28.39 17.71 -0.19
C GLU A 510 26.85 17.87 -0.07
N GLY A 511 26.36 18.81 0.74
CA GLY A 511 24.93 19.01 1.00
C GLY A 511 24.28 17.95 1.87
N LYS A 512 25.07 17.08 2.50
CA LYS A 512 24.63 16.09 3.50
C LYS A 512 24.57 16.67 4.91
N GLY A 513 24.58 18.00 5.05
CA GLY A 513 24.61 18.68 6.36
C GLY A 513 23.39 18.38 7.25
N LEU A 514 22.21 18.18 6.66
CA LEU A 514 21.00 17.79 7.41
C LEU A 514 21.07 16.34 7.91
N THR A 515 21.59 15.42 7.09
CA THR A 515 21.73 13.98 7.40
C THR A 515 22.96 13.67 8.25
N ALA A 516 23.96 14.56 8.24
CA ALA A 516 25.13 14.54 9.12
C ALA A 516 24.79 14.65 10.61
N GLY A 517 23.50 14.83 10.97
CA GLY A 517 23.01 14.60 12.32
C GLY A 517 23.50 13.27 12.94
N ARG A 518 23.76 12.23 12.13
CA ARG A 518 24.40 10.99 12.60
C ARG A 518 25.84 11.19 13.09
N LEU A 519 26.63 12.06 12.46
CA LEU A 519 27.97 12.42 12.92
C LEU A 519 27.90 13.17 14.25
N PHE A 520 26.89 14.02 14.39
CA PHE A 520 26.63 14.74 15.64
C PHE A 520 26.20 13.78 16.77
N GLN A 521 25.29 12.85 16.48
CA GLN A 521 24.94 11.76 17.41
C GLN A 521 26.16 10.91 17.77
N THR A 522 27.06 10.65 16.83
CA THR A 522 28.30 9.91 17.09
C THR A 522 29.17 10.69 18.07
N ARG A 523 29.25 12.02 17.97
CA ARG A 523 29.96 12.85 18.96
C ARG A 523 29.32 12.78 20.34
N ILE A 524 28.01 13.01 20.43
CA ILE A 524 27.27 12.93 21.72
C ILE A 524 27.49 11.55 22.35
N SER A 525 27.36 10.48 21.56
CA SER A 525 27.54 9.10 22.02
C SER A 525 28.99 8.81 22.43
N SER A 526 29.96 9.38 21.71
CA SER A 526 31.40 9.18 21.99
C SER A 526 31.89 9.94 23.22
N ALA A 527 31.27 11.08 23.54
CA ALA A 527 31.68 11.94 24.66
C ALA A 527 31.35 11.34 26.04
N LYS A 528 30.73 10.14 26.10
CA LYS A 528 30.27 9.49 27.34
C LYS A 528 29.45 10.41 28.24
N ILE A 529 28.75 11.39 27.66
CA ILE A 529 27.91 12.30 28.42
C ILE A 529 26.71 11.48 28.91
N PRO A 530 26.48 11.37 30.23
CA PRO A 530 25.31 10.69 30.74
C PRO A 530 24.07 11.44 30.24
N MET A 531 23.28 10.79 29.38
CA MET A 531 22.00 11.33 28.92
C MET A 531 20.95 10.99 29.97
N PRO A 532 20.41 11.97 30.70
CA PRO A 532 19.38 11.71 31.69
C PRO A 532 18.12 11.17 31.00
N ASP A 533 17.46 10.23 31.66
CA ASP A 533 16.17 9.71 31.23
C ASP A 533 15.06 10.75 31.46
N PHE A 534 13.92 10.52 30.81
CA PHE A 534 12.76 11.39 30.88
C PHE A 534 12.30 11.62 32.33
N GLY A 535 12.04 12.87 32.73
CA GLY A 535 11.56 13.25 34.07
C GLY A 535 12.64 13.69 35.08
N MET A 536 13.94 13.56 34.77
CA MET A 536 15.01 14.08 35.63
C MET A 536 15.24 15.59 35.41
N PRO A 537 15.38 16.42 36.46
CA PRO A 537 15.71 17.84 36.32
C PRO A 537 17.10 17.99 35.71
N LEU A 538 17.16 18.45 34.47
CA LEU A 538 18.40 18.58 33.70
C LEU A 538 19.20 19.83 34.10
N ASN A 539 20.49 19.65 34.33
CA ASN A 539 21.45 20.66 33.87
C ASN A 539 21.37 20.64 32.33
N HIS A 540 20.87 21.73 31.75
CA HIS A 540 20.52 21.83 30.33
C HIS A 540 21.77 21.89 29.45
N GLU A 541 22.47 20.77 29.27
CA GLU A 541 23.52 20.70 28.27
C GLU A 541 22.88 20.80 26.88
N ILE A 542 23.08 21.95 26.25
CA ILE A 542 22.64 22.26 24.90
C ILE A 542 23.88 22.33 24.05
N PHE A 543 23.87 21.61 22.93
CA PHE A 543 24.93 21.72 21.96
C PHE A 543 24.52 22.67 20.86
N THR A 544 25.35 23.69 20.64
CA THR A 544 25.18 24.63 19.54
C THR A 544 26.30 24.46 18.54
N GLU A 545 25.89 24.36 17.27
CA GLU A 545 26.76 24.40 16.11
C GLU A 545 26.28 25.48 15.15
N THR A 546 27.21 26.22 14.57
CA THR A 546 26.88 27.26 13.59
C THR A 546 27.68 26.99 12.33
N ILE A 547 26.96 26.79 11.24
CA ILE A 547 27.52 26.70 9.90
C ILE A 547 27.47 28.10 9.29
N GLY A 548 28.65 28.72 9.19
CA GLY A 548 28.81 30.06 8.64
C GLY A 548 28.67 30.12 7.11
N ARG A 549 28.76 31.33 6.58
CA ARG A 549 28.76 31.60 5.13
C ARG A 549 30.05 31.15 4.44
N ASP A 550 31.12 31.01 5.20
CA ASP A 550 32.42 30.53 4.76
C ASP A 550 32.40 29.05 4.36
N MET A 551 31.48 28.27 4.92
CA MET A 551 31.27 26.87 4.55
C MET A 551 30.14 26.75 3.50
N LYS A 552 30.52 26.81 2.22
CA LYS A 552 29.59 26.69 1.08
C LYS A 552 29.27 25.23 0.74
N THR A 553 28.03 24.95 0.40
CA THR A 553 27.62 23.67 -0.18
C THR A 553 27.78 23.73 -1.69
N VAL A 554 28.36 22.70 -2.31
CA VAL A 554 28.58 22.62 -3.77
C VAL A 554 27.99 21.32 -4.31
N LEU A 555 26.95 21.43 -5.15
CA LEU A 555 26.20 20.29 -5.67
C LEU A 555 26.39 20.15 -7.18
N HIS A 556 26.68 18.92 -7.63
CA HIS A 556 26.98 18.63 -9.04
C HIS A 556 25.98 17.67 -9.71
N LYS A 557 25.29 16.84 -8.91
CA LYS A 557 24.43 15.77 -9.44
C LYS A 557 23.23 16.40 -10.15
N GLY A 558 22.93 15.94 -11.37
CA GLY A 558 21.79 16.40 -12.20
C GLY A 558 21.71 17.87 -12.62
N LEU A 559 22.58 18.75 -12.12
CA LEU A 559 22.61 20.18 -12.39
C LEU A 559 23.59 20.50 -13.53
N LYS A 560 23.21 21.41 -14.44
CA LYS A 560 24.04 21.79 -15.61
C LYS A 560 25.36 22.41 -15.17
N GLU A 561 25.31 23.28 -14.18
CA GLU A 561 26.46 23.91 -13.54
C GLU A 561 26.47 23.56 -12.05
N PRO A 562 27.65 23.50 -11.40
CA PRO A 562 27.74 23.30 -9.96
C PRO A 562 26.96 24.38 -9.20
N VAL A 563 26.10 23.96 -8.28
CA VAL A 563 25.30 24.88 -7.48
C VAL A 563 26.01 25.16 -6.18
N GLU A 564 26.46 26.41 -6.02
CA GLU A 564 27.02 26.91 -4.77
C GLU A 564 25.92 27.59 -3.93
N SER A 565 25.80 27.20 -2.67
CA SER A 565 24.87 27.80 -1.71
C SER A 565 25.53 28.00 -0.34
N ASN A 566 25.32 29.13 0.32
CA ASN A 566 26.04 29.49 1.55
C ASN A 566 25.21 30.21 2.63
N LEU A 567 23.88 30.12 2.59
CA LEU A 567 23.01 30.66 3.64
C LEU A 567 23.38 30.03 5.00
N PRO A 568 23.79 30.82 6.01
CA PRO A 568 24.24 30.29 7.28
C PRO A 568 23.06 29.66 8.04
N TYR A 569 23.35 28.64 8.83
CA TYR A 569 22.35 28.02 9.71
C TYR A 569 22.98 27.63 11.04
N ARG A 570 22.15 27.56 12.07
CA ARG A 570 22.54 27.14 13.42
C ARG A 570 21.77 25.88 13.79
N VAL A 571 22.46 24.87 14.29
CA VAL A 571 21.85 23.67 14.86
C VAL A 571 21.99 23.74 16.37
N VAL A 572 20.87 23.66 17.07
CA VAL A 572 20.80 23.53 18.52
C VAL A 572 20.29 22.13 18.82
N THR A 573 20.97 21.35 19.64
CA THR A 573 20.56 19.98 19.98
C THR A 573 20.41 19.85 21.49
N LYS A 574 19.26 19.34 21.93
CA LYS A 574 19.03 19.03 23.35
C LYS A 574 19.70 17.72 23.70
N ALA A 575 20.52 17.70 24.73
CA ALA A 575 21.14 16.48 25.25
C ALA A 575 20.16 15.64 26.10
N GLN A 576 18.93 15.47 25.64
CA GLN A 576 17.86 14.79 26.36
C GLN A 576 17.20 13.77 25.43
N ARG A 577 16.97 12.56 25.96
CA ARG A 577 16.15 11.55 25.27
C ARG A 577 14.70 11.99 25.31
N MET A 578 14.13 12.21 24.12
CA MET A 578 12.71 12.48 23.98
C MET A 578 11.97 11.20 23.61
N PRO A 579 10.68 11.07 23.99
CA PRO A 579 9.85 9.94 23.58
C PRO A 579 9.84 9.80 22.05
N LEU A 580 9.63 8.57 21.56
CA LEU A 580 9.44 8.34 20.13
C LEU A 580 8.09 8.93 19.70
N HIS A 581 8.11 9.94 18.86
CA HIS A 581 6.93 10.49 18.20
C HIS A 581 7.14 10.39 16.69
N GLY A 582 6.03 10.27 15.94
CA GLY A 582 6.09 10.21 14.48
C GLY A 582 6.67 11.51 13.90
N HIS A 583 6.43 12.63 14.59
CA HIS A 583 7.00 13.92 14.24
C HIS A 583 6.92 14.89 15.43
N TRP A 584 7.68 15.97 15.32
CA TRP A 584 7.76 17.04 16.31
C TRP A 584 7.55 18.38 15.62
N ARG A 585 6.77 19.25 16.24
CA ARG A 585 6.59 20.65 15.82
C ARG A 585 6.93 21.57 16.98
N VAL A 586 7.29 22.81 16.68
CA VAL A 586 7.41 23.85 17.72
C VAL A 586 6.54 25.00 17.30
N ILE A 587 5.68 25.48 18.21
CA ILE A 587 4.77 26.59 17.99
C ILE A 587 4.80 27.50 19.21
N GLY A 588 5.07 28.78 18.98
CA GLY A 588 5.32 29.74 20.04
C GLY A 588 6.42 29.29 20.99
N GLU A 589 6.08 29.06 22.25
CA GLU A 589 7.01 28.57 23.28
C GLU A 589 6.89 27.07 23.58
N TYR A 590 6.11 26.34 22.79
CA TYR A 590 5.80 24.93 23.01
C TYR A 590 6.47 24.03 21.99
N LEU A 591 7.03 22.92 22.49
CA LEU A 591 7.44 21.78 21.69
C LEU A 591 6.35 20.72 21.75
N VAL A 592 5.76 20.37 20.61
CA VAL A 592 4.63 19.45 20.48
C VAL A 592 5.11 18.17 19.80
N GLY A 593 5.00 17.05 20.52
CA GLY A 593 5.30 15.72 20.00
C GLY A 593 4.00 15.03 19.60
N ILE A 594 3.96 14.44 18.40
CA ILE A 594 2.73 13.90 17.84
C ILE A 594 2.96 12.43 17.51
N MET A 595 2.13 11.57 18.08
CA MET A 595 2.31 10.12 17.97
C MET A 595 2.07 9.66 16.52
N SER A 596 2.95 8.79 16.02
CA SER A 596 2.62 8.02 14.80
C SER A 596 1.51 7.04 15.15
N ARG A 597 0.75 6.59 14.15
CA ARG A 597 -0.27 5.55 14.33
C ARG A 597 0.33 4.37 15.10
N PHE A 598 -0.44 3.82 16.03
CA PHE A 598 0.03 2.77 16.97
C PHE A 598 0.56 1.53 16.23
N THR A 599 0.08 1.28 15.01
CA THR A 599 0.53 0.22 14.09
C THR A 599 2.01 0.37 13.70
N ASP A 600 2.47 1.58 13.40
CA ASP A 600 3.87 1.83 12.99
C ASP A 600 4.85 1.58 14.16
N ILE A 601 4.41 1.87 15.38
CA ILE A 601 5.20 1.70 16.60
C ILE A 601 5.41 0.21 16.91
N LEU A 602 4.39 -0.63 16.67
CA LEU A 602 4.49 -2.08 16.87
C LEU A 602 5.44 -2.73 15.84
N ASP A 603 5.38 -2.32 14.57
CA ASP A 603 6.30 -2.82 13.53
C ASP A 603 7.76 -2.39 13.76
N MET A 604 8.00 -1.16 14.21
CA MET A 604 9.35 -0.68 14.55
C MET A 604 9.89 -1.32 15.84
N SER A 605 9.06 -1.59 16.85
CA SER A 605 9.49 -2.25 18.08
C SER A 605 9.84 -3.72 17.88
N MET A 606 9.18 -4.41 16.94
CA MET A 606 9.39 -5.83 16.69
C MET A 606 10.62 -6.14 15.83
N THR A 607 11.04 -5.20 14.98
CA THR A 607 12.26 -5.34 14.16
C THR A 607 13.55 -5.04 14.94
N ALA A 608 13.49 -4.27 16.03
CA ALA A 608 14.67 -3.88 16.84
C ALA A 608 15.10 -4.88 17.93
N GLY A 609 14.46 -6.06 18.03
CA GLY A 609 14.87 -7.14 18.92
C GLY A 609 14.80 -6.82 20.43
N ARG A 610 13.96 -5.88 20.88
CA ARG A 610 13.85 -5.50 22.31
C ARG A 610 12.42 -5.62 22.84
N VAL A 611 12.13 -6.78 23.43
CA VAL A 611 10.84 -7.20 24.00
C VAL A 611 10.78 -6.98 25.52
N GLN A 612 11.33 -5.88 26.05
CA GLN A 612 11.26 -5.62 27.51
C GLN A 612 9.92 -5.07 27.98
N ILE A 613 9.20 -4.33 27.12
CA ILE A 613 7.88 -3.77 27.47
C ILE A 613 6.83 -4.88 27.53
N LEU A 614 6.84 -5.80 26.56
CA LEU A 614 5.90 -6.92 26.50
C LEU A 614 6.10 -7.92 27.64
N THR A 615 7.31 -8.10 28.17
CA THR A 615 7.55 -9.04 29.28
C THR A 615 6.93 -8.63 30.62
N ASN A 616 6.49 -7.37 30.76
CA ASN A 616 5.86 -6.87 32.00
C ASN A 616 4.35 -7.12 32.04
N PHE A 617 3.72 -7.49 30.92
CA PHE A 617 2.31 -7.84 30.90
C PHE A 617 2.06 -9.25 31.47
N PRO A 618 0.88 -9.50 32.06
CA PRO A 618 0.39 -10.84 32.35
C PRO A 618 0.38 -11.70 31.08
N VAL A 619 0.63 -13.02 31.23
CA VAL A 619 0.75 -13.95 30.11
C VAL A 619 -0.54 -14.01 29.28
N GLU A 620 -1.69 -13.86 29.95
CA GLU A 620 -3.03 -13.86 29.37
C GLU A 620 -3.24 -12.68 28.42
N VAL A 621 -2.73 -11.50 28.78
CA VAL A 621 -2.78 -10.29 27.95
C VAL A 621 -1.87 -10.44 26.74
N ILE A 622 -0.66 -11.00 26.94
CA ILE A 622 0.27 -11.29 25.84
C ILE A 622 -0.38 -12.29 24.86
N ILE A 623 -1.02 -13.34 25.36
CA ILE A 623 -1.72 -14.33 24.52
C ILE A 623 -2.85 -13.66 23.74
N SER A 624 -3.65 -12.80 24.37
CA SER A 624 -4.74 -12.08 23.69
C SER A 624 -4.21 -11.15 22.60
N ILE A 625 -3.14 -10.39 22.86
CA ILE A 625 -2.49 -9.54 21.84
C ILE A 625 -1.97 -10.38 20.69
N LEU A 626 -1.35 -11.53 20.98
CA LEU A 626 -0.77 -12.40 19.96
C LEU A 626 -1.83 -13.13 19.11
N HIS A 627 -3.05 -13.33 19.61
CA HIS A 627 -4.18 -13.86 18.80
C HIS A 627 -4.60 -12.91 17.69
N HIS A 628 -4.33 -11.62 17.83
CA HIS A 628 -4.56 -10.62 16.78
C HIS A 628 -3.33 -10.41 15.88
N CYS A 629 -2.25 -11.18 16.08
CA CYS A 629 -1.04 -11.10 15.29
C CYS A 629 -0.97 -12.26 14.28
N HIS A 630 -0.46 -12.00 13.09
CA HIS A 630 -0.12 -13.05 12.12
C HIS A 630 0.94 -14.03 12.69
N TYR A 631 0.89 -15.31 12.32
CA TYR A 631 1.72 -16.38 12.89
C TYR A 631 3.21 -16.09 12.79
N ARG A 632 3.65 -15.39 11.73
CA ARG A 632 5.06 -14.99 11.56
C ARG A 632 5.50 -14.02 12.66
N THR A 633 4.61 -13.11 13.05
CA THR A 633 4.81 -12.16 14.14
C THR A 633 4.87 -12.91 15.47
N ILE A 634 3.99 -13.90 15.69
CA ILE A 634 4.03 -14.77 16.89
C ILE A 634 5.34 -15.58 16.95
N LEU A 635 5.78 -16.16 15.83
CA LEU A 635 7.04 -16.90 15.75
C LEU A 635 8.26 -15.97 15.97
N ARG A 636 8.28 -14.78 15.36
CA ARG A 636 9.32 -13.78 15.63
C ARG A 636 9.33 -13.37 17.10
N PHE A 637 8.16 -13.13 17.70
CA PHE A 637 8.03 -12.87 19.13
C PHE A 637 8.63 -14.01 19.96
N SER A 638 8.33 -15.27 19.62
CA SER A 638 8.89 -16.44 20.31
C SER A 638 10.43 -16.50 20.26
N MET A 639 11.06 -15.95 19.22
CA MET A 639 12.51 -15.90 19.05
C MET A 639 13.19 -14.80 19.86
N THR A 640 12.43 -13.86 20.43
CA THR A 640 13.01 -12.68 21.10
C THR A 640 13.50 -12.94 22.53
N SER A 641 12.91 -13.90 23.26
CA SER A 641 13.32 -14.24 24.62
C SER A 641 12.86 -15.64 25.04
N ARG A 642 13.49 -16.22 26.06
CA ARG A 642 13.04 -17.50 26.65
C ARG A 642 11.62 -17.43 27.22
N LYS A 643 11.21 -16.29 27.79
CA LYS A 643 9.85 -16.10 28.31
C LYS A 643 8.84 -16.08 27.16
N ALA A 644 9.10 -15.33 26.11
CA ALA A 644 8.26 -15.28 24.92
C ALA A 644 8.15 -16.66 24.23
N TYR A 645 9.28 -17.36 24.09
CA TYR A 645 9.31 -18.74 23.62
C TYR A 645 8.43 -19.66 24.48
N LYS A 646 8.53 -19.56 25.80
CA LYS A 646 7.72 -20.34 26.75
C LYS A 646 6.23 -20.02 26.62
N VAL A 647 5.85 -18.74 26.52
CA VAL A 647 4.45 -18.31 26.33
C VAL A 647 3.85 -18.91 25.06
N VAL A 648 4.55 -18.79 23.93
CA VAL A 648 4.06 -19.33 22.65
C VAL A 648 4.03 -20.87 22.67
N ARG A 649 5.05 -21.51 23.26
CA ARG A 649 5.16 -22.98 23.30
C ARG A 649 4.25 -23.65 24.33
N GLU A 650 3.85 -22.97 25.39
CA GLU A 650 2.96 -23.53 26.42
C GLU A 650 1.50 -23.15 26.20
N SER A 651 1.22 -22.08 25.45
CA SER A 651 -0.14 -21.73 25.04
C SER A 651 -0.63 -22.64 23.92
N ILE A 652 -1.62 -23.48 24.21
CA ILE A 652 -2.26 -24.36 23.23
C ILE A 652 -3.01 -23.54 22.18
N SER A 653 -3.64 -22.43 22.58
CA SER A 653 -4.40 -21.56 21.68
C SER A 653 -3.49 -20.85 20.68
N LEU A 654 -2.32 -20.35 21.10
CA LEU A 654 -1.35 -19.78 20.16
C LEU A 654 -0.71 -20.82 19.25
N GLN A 655 -0.44 -22.03 19.75
CA GLN A 655 0.02 -23.13 18.91
C GLN A 655 -1.01 -23.49 17.84
N LEU A 656 -2.28 -23.61 18.23
CA LEU A 656 -3.36 -23.85 17.29
C LEU A 656 -3.46 -22.72 16.27
N HIS A 657 -3.42 -21.45 16.70
CA HIS A 657 -3.42 -20.30 15.80
C HIS A 657 -2.30 -20.36 14.76
N ILE A 658 -1.07 -20.67 15.20
CA ILE A 658 0.07 -20.87 14.30
C ILE A 658 -0.19 -22.03 13.34
N GLU A 659 -0.67 -23.18 13.82
CA GLU A 659 -0.96 -24.33 12.96
C GLU A 659 -2.05 -24.04 11.94
N LEU A 660 -3.10 -23.33 12.34
CA LEU A 660 -4.20 -22.98 11.44
C LEU A 660 -3.68 -22.05 10.34
N GLU A 661 -3.07 -20.90 10.68
CA GLU A 661 -2.60 -19.95 9.69
C GLU A 661 -1.50 -20.51 8.78
N VAL A 662 -0.55 -21.31 9.31
CA VAL A 662 0.50 -21.95 8.51
C VAL A 662 -0.08 -22.85 7.42
N ASN A 663 -1.23 -23.48 7.69
CA ASN A 663 -1.91 -24.39 6.77
C ASN A 663 -3.03 -23.73 5.96
N GLY A 664 -3.21 -22.40 6.10
CA GLY A 664 -4.31 -21.68 5.46
C GLY A 664 -5.68 -22.14 5.95
N LEU A 665 -5.79 -22.40 7.25
CA LEU A 665 -7.00 -22.84 7.94
C LEU A 665 -7.49 -21.77 8.90
N GLU A 666 -8.76 -21.83 9.27
CA GLU A 666 -9.43 -21.02 10.29
C GLU A 666 -10.46 -21.85 11.03
N ILE A 667 -10.90 -21.36 12.20
CA ILE A 667 -12.04 -21.93 12.92
C ILE A 667 -13.31 -21.24 12.39
N ALA A 668 -14.23 -22.00 11.82
CA ALA A 668 -15.38 -21.51 11.05
C ALA A 668 -16.34 -20.57 11.81
N SER A 669 -16.24 -20.50 13.14
CA SER A 669 -17.22 -19.79 13.97
C SER A 669 -16.66 -19.22 15.27
N ILE A 670 -15.54 -18.48 15.23
CA ILE A 670 -15.03 -17.76 16.42
C ILE A 670 -16.11 -16.80 16.99
N ASP A 671 -16.93 -16.18 16.12
CA ASP A 671 -17.99 -15.26 16.55
C ASP A 671 -19.25 -15.93 17.11
N ARG A 672 -19.56 -17.19 16.74
CA ARG A 672 -20.69 -17.94 17.34
C ARG A 672 -20.26 -18.72 18.57
N SER A 673 -18.96 -18.95 18.77
CA SER A 673 -18.43 -19.83 19.81
C SER A 673 -18.11 -19.15 21.14
N ALA A 674 -18.39 -17.85 21.31
CA ALA A 674 -18.33 -17.20 22.63
C ALA A 674 -19.16 -17.97 23.70
N ASN A 675 -20.10 -18.83 23.28
CA ASN A 675 -20.90 -19.71 24.14
C ASN A 675 -20.54 -21.21 24.09
N ALA A 676 -19.65 -21.67 23.20
CA ALA A 676 -19.25 -23.07 23.09
C ALA A 676 -17.83 -23.25 23.65
N ASN A 677 -17.66 -24.18 24.59
CA ASN A 677 -16.39 -24.46 25.27
C ASN A 677 -15.44 -25.21 24.30
N VAL A 678 -14.89 -24.50 23.30
CA VAL A 678 -14.01 -25.07 22.27
C VAL A 678 -12.71 -25.57 22.91
N ASP A 679 -12.47 -26.87 22.84
CA ASP A 679 -11.21 -27.46 23.33
C ASP A 679 -10.11 -27.33 22.27
N TYR A 680 -9.36 -26.23 22.34
CA TYR A 680 -8.21 -25.98 21.46
C TYR A 680 -7.18 -27.13 21.44
N ARG A 681 -7.10 -27.92 22.51
CA ARG A 681 -6.16 -29.05 22.58
C ARG A 681 -6.61 -30.19 21.68
N LEU A 682 -7.92 -30.49 21.69
CA LEU A 682 -8.50 -31.51 20.83
C LEU A 682 -8.32 -31.13 19.36
N ILE A 683 -8.66 -29.91 18.98
CA ILE A 683 -8.51 -29.43 17.59
C ILE A 683 -7.03 -29.48 17.14
N LEU A 684 -6.11 -29.02 17.98
CA LEU A 684 -4.68 -29.07 17.67
C LEU A 684 -4.17 -30.51 17.51
N GLN A 685 -4.67 -31.44 18.32
CA GLN A 685 -4.30 -32.85 18.20
C GLN A 685 -4.88 -33.46 16.92
N GLU A 686 -6.15 -33.22 16.61
CA GLU A 686 -6.79 -33.68 15.38
C GLU A 686 -6.07 -33.17 14.13
N LEU A 687 -5.67 -31.90 14.11
CA LEU A 687 -4.93 -31.33 12.99
C LEU A 687 -3.55 -31.99 12.80
N LYS A 688 -2.86 -32.31 13.90
CA LYS A 688 -1.57 -33.04 13.85
C LYS A 688 -1.75 -34.48 13.41
N ASP A 689 -2.77 -35.16 13.91
CA ASP A 689 -3.10 -36.54 13.54
C ASP A 689 -3.49 -36.62 12.05
N TYR A 690 -4.24 -35.63 11.58
CA TYR A 690 -4.57 -35.48 10.16
C TYR A 690 -3.31 -35.26 9.32
N GLN A 691 -2.42 -34.34 9.70
CA GLN A 691 -1.15 -34.12 9.00
C GLN A 691 -0.28 -35.39 8.96
N ASP A 692 -0.16 -36.11 10.08
CA ASP A 692 0.58 -37.39 10.14
C ASP A 692 -0.07 -38.45 9.24
N ALA A 693 -1.41 -38.54 9.28
CA ALA A 693 -2.17 -39.47 8.45
C ALA A 693 -1.96 -39.20 6.96
N TRP A 694 -1.89 -37.93 6.56
CA TRP A 694 -1.63 -37.58 5.16
C TRP A 694 -0.18 -37.81 4.74
N LEU A 695 0.79 -37.33 5.52
CA LEU A 695 2.21 -37.44 5.20
C LEU A 695 2.68 -38.90 5.13
N ASN A 696 2.06 -39.79 5.92
CA ASN A 696 2.42 -41.21 5.95
C ASN A 696 1.44 -42.11 5.20
N LEU A 697 0.46 -41.54 4.48
CA LEU A 697 -0.66 -42.28 3.87
C LEU A 697 -1.24 -43.29 4.87
N ARG A 698 -1.60 -42.83 6.08
CA ARG A 698 -2.34 -43.54 7.13
C ARG A 698 -3.77 -43.00 7.24
N LEU A 699 -4.38 -42.60 6.13
CA LEU A 699 -5.75 -42.08 6.04
C LEU A 699 -6.77 -43.17 6.40
N GLY A 700 -6.89 -43.50 7.68
CA GLY A 700 -7.81 -44.53 8.19
C GLY A 700 -7.85 -45.79 7.31
N LEU A 701 -6.72 -46.18 6.70
CA LEU A 701 -6.60 -47.17 5.61
C LEU A 701 -6.83 -48.61 6.10
N GLY A 702 -7.91 -48.82 6.85
CA GLY A 702 -8.67 -50.03 6.62
C GLY A 702 -9.17 -50.03 5.17
N PRO A 703 -9.49 -51.21 4.60
CA PRO A 703 -10.04 -51.32 3.24
C PRO A 703 -11.30 -50.48 2.97
N GLU A 704 -11.91 -49.88 4.00
CA GLU A 704 -13.11 -49.05 3.91
C GLU A 704 -12.87 -47.61 3.43
N SER A 705 -11.66 -47.05 3.48
CA SER A 705 -11.37 -45.64 3.09
C SER A 705 -10.90 -45.48 1.64
N VAL A 706 -10.58 -46.57 0.94
CA VAL A 706 -10.36 -46.57 -0.51
C VAL A 706 -11.71 -46.80 -1.19
N LYS A 707 -12.22 -45.80 -1.90
CA LYS A 707 -13.50 -45.87 -2.59
C LYS A 707 -13.28 -45.95 -4.10
N SER A 708 -13.64 -47.08 -4.71
CA SER A 708 -13.74 -47.16 -6.17
C SER A 708 -15.15 -46.74 -6.59
N LEU A 709 -15.27 -45.67 -7.36
CA LEU A 709 -16.55 -45.28 -7.93
C LEU A 709 -16.79 -46.05 -9.25
N PRO A 710 -18.00 -46.59 -9.47
CA PRO A 710 -18.32 -47.23 -10.73
C PRO A 710 -18.14 -46.23 -11.87
N ALA A 711 -17.48 -46.67 -12.94
CA ALA A 711 -17.28 -45.88 -14.14
C ALA A 711 -18.65 -45.44 -14.69
N LEU A 712 -18.98 -44.15 -14.61
CA LEU A 712 -20.07 -43.58 -15.38
C LEU A 712 -19.59 -43.52 -16.83
N ASP A 713 -20.11 -44.43 -17.66
CA ASP A 713 -19.55 -44.83 -18.96
C ASP A 713 -19.26 -43.67 -19.95
N ASP A 714 -19.76 -42.45 -19.73
CA ASP A 714 -19.51 -41.27 -20.58
C ASP A 714 -19.52 -39.91 -19.83
N SER A 715 -19.10 -39.84 -18.56
CA SER A 715 -19.03 -38.55 -17.84
C SER A 715 -17.62 -37.93 -17.92
N PRO A 716 -17.36 -36.93 -18.79
CA PRO A 716 -16.07 -36.24 -18.83
C PRO A 716 -15.89 -35.24 -17.68
N VAL A 717 -16.94 -34.89 -16.93
CA VAL A 717 -16.89 -33.85 -15.90
C VAL A 717 -17.50 -34.37 -14.60
N HIS A 718 -16.68 -34.43 -13.55
CA HIS A 718 -17.10 -34.80 -12.21
C HIS A 718 -16.34 -33.99 -11.17
N HIS A 719 -17.05 -33.65 -10.09
CA HIS A 719 -16.55 -32.85 -8.98
C HIS A 719 -16.55 -33.74 -7.72
N LEU A 720 -15.49 -33.66 -6.92
CA LEU A 720 -15.45 -34.21 -5.56
C LEU A 720 -15.43 -33.02 -4.61
N ARG A 721 -16.50 -32.84 -3.83
CA ARG A 721 -16.62 -31.74 -2.86
C ARG A 721 -17.34 -32.20 -1.62
N ASP A 722 -16.82 -31.83 -0.45
CA ASP A 722 -17.43 -32.07 0.87
C ASP A 722 -17.87 -33.53 1.10
N GLY A 723 -17.03 -34.49 0.69
CA GLY A 723 -17.32 -35.92 0.86
C GLY A 723 -18.38 -36.47 -0.11
N LYS A 724 -18.80 -35.69 -1.12
CA LYS A 724 -19.72 -36.12 -2.17
C LYS A 724 -19.04 -36.14 -3.53
N TYR A 725 -19.32 -37.16 -4.30
CA TYR A 725 -19.00 -37.24 -5.73
C TYR A 725 -20.20 -36.77 -6.53
N ILE A 726 -19.96 -35.85 -7.47
CA ILE A 726 -21.00 -35.28 -8.31
C ILE A 726 -20.58 -35.47 -9.76
N GLY A 727 -21.26 -36.38 -10.46
CA GLY A 727 -21.03 -36.66 -11.87
C GLY A 727 -22.18 -36.16 -12.72
N ILE A 728 -21.88 -35.64 -13.91
CA ILE A 728 -22.89 -35.28 -14.91
C ILE A 728 -22.78 -36.19 -16.12
N PHE A 729 -23.90 -36.61 -16.68
CA PHE A 729 -23.90 -37.46 -17.87
C PHE A 729 -25.15 -37.21 -18.70
N HIS A 730 -25.12 -37.76 -19.92
CA HIS A 730 -26.26 -37.80 -20.79
C HIS A 730 -26.84 -39.21 -20.79
N GLU A 731 -28.16 -39.35 -20.79
CA GLU A 731 -28.79 -40.67 -20.96
C GLU A 731 -28.50 -41.19 -22.37
N ARG A 732 -27.77 -42.30 -22.49
CA ARG A 732 -27.52 -42.93 -23.80
C ARG A 732 -28.85 -43.39 -24.39
N ILE A 733 -29.26 -42.78 -25.49
CA ILE A 733 -30.35 -43.29 -26.33
C ILE A 733 -29.81 -44.50 -27.10
N PRO A 734 -30.31 -45.73 -26.86
CA PRO A 734 -29.82 -46.92 -27.56
C PRO A 734 -30.09 -46.79 -29.07
N GLY A 735 -29.04 -46.75 -29.89
CA GLY A 735 -29.13 -46.72 -31.36
C GLY A 735 -28.47 -45.52 -32.04
N ASP A 736 -28.03 -44.50 -31.30
CA ASP A 736 -27.40 -43.32 -31.86
C ASP A 736 -25.87 -43.50 -31.99
N GLY A 737 -25.45 -44.05 -33.12
CA GLY A 737 -24.04 -44.39 -33.40
C GLY A 737 -23.14 -43.19 -33.72
N GLN A 738 -23.61 -41.95 -33.63
CA GLN A 738 -22.80 -40.77 -33.93
C GLN A 738 -21.92 -40.35 -32.75
N VAL A 739 -20.75 -40.99 -32.65
CA VAL A 739 -19.65 -40.57 -31.78
C VAL A 739 -19.05 -39.28 -32.36
N GLY A 740 -19.42 -38.11 -31.83
CA GLY A 740 -18.76 -36.85 -32.20
C GLY A 740 -19.55 -35.55 -32.04
N VAL A 741 -20.86 -35.60 -31.82
CA VAL A 741 -21.65 -34.38 -31.58
C VAL A 741 -21.71 -34.12 -30.07
N TYR A 742 -21.19 -32.98 -29.62
CA TYR A 742 -21.28 -32.52 -28.23
C TYR A 742 -22.77 -32.39 -27.86
N ARG A 743 -23.28 -33.29 -27.02
CA ARG A 743 -24.64 -33.20 -26.47
C ARG A 743 -24.62 -32.44 -25.15
N PRO A 744 -25.63 -31.60 -24.88
CA PRO A 744 -25.84 -31.09 -23.54
C PRO A 744 -26.10 -32.25 -22.57
N PHE A 745 -25.76 -32.03 -21.31
CA PHE A 745 -26.00 -32.96 -20.22
C PHE A 745 -27.44 -32.80 -19.72
N ASP A 746 -28.07 -33.90 -19.30
CA ASP A 746 -29.45 -33.90 -18.79
C ASP A 746 -29.61 -34.64 -17.46
N HIS A 747 -28.54 -35.23 -16.93
CA HIS A 747 -28.55 -35.92 -15.64
C HIS A 747 -27.39 -35.52 -14.74
N ILE A 748 -27.68 -35.45 -13.43
CA ILE A 748 -26.70 -35.31 -12.35
C ILE A 748 -26.84 -36.47 -11.39
N GLN A 749 -25.73 -37.06 -10.98
CA GLN A 749 -25.69 -38.05 -9.91
C GLN A 749 -24.79 -37.57 -8.79
N VAL A 750 -25.35 -37.56 -7.57
CA VAL A 750 -24.63 -37.21 -6.35
C VAL A 750 -24.50 -38.47 -5.50
N ALA A 751 -23.27 -38.92 -5.27
CA ALA A 751 -22.96 -40.06 -4.42
C ALA A 751 -22.26 -39.57 -3.15
N ASP A 752 -22.79 -39.93 -1.98
CA ASP A 752 -22.09 -39.71 -0.72
C ASP A 752 -21.01 -40.77 -0.54
N LEU A 753 -19.75 -40.35 -0.38
CA LEU A 753 -18.61 -41.26 -0.24
C LEU A 753 -18.69 -42.10 1.04
N ASN A 754 -19.43 -41.66 2.06
CA ASN A 754 -19.64 -42.42 3.29
C ASN A 754 -20.52 -43.64 3.06
N THR A 755 -21.62 -43.47 2.30
CA THR A 755 -22.62 -44.51 2.12
C THR A 755 -22.40 -45.33 0.85
N LEU A 756 -21.75 -44.75 -0.17
CA LEU A 756 -21.67 -45.24 -1.54
C LEU A 756 -23.04 -45.58 -2.16
N ALA A 757 -24.13 -45.19 -1.51
CA ALA A 757 -25.47 -45.35 -2.05
C ALA A 757 -25.63 -44.35 -3.20
N LEU A 758 -25.93 -44.86 -4.38
CA LEU A 758 -26.23 -44.04 -5.54
C LEU A 758 -27.73 -43.74 -5.53
N PRO A 759 -28.18 -42.54 -5.14
CA PRO A 759 -29.55 -42.15 -5.39
C PRO A 759 -29.83 -42.17 -6.91
N PRO A 760 -31.11 -42.31 -7.31
CA PRO A 760 -31.50 -42.16 -8.71
C PRO A 760 -30.92 -40.85 -9.28
N PRO A 761 -30.36 -40.86 -10.50
CA PRO A 761 -29.88 -39.64 -11.14
C PRO A 761 -31.00 -38.62 -11.25
N LEU A 762 -30.70 -37.37 -10.91
CA LEU A 762 -31.62 -36.26 -11.09
C LEU A 762 -31.65 -35.89 -12.57
N LYS A 763 -32.80 -36.12 -13.20
CA LYS A 763 -33.07 -35.65 -14.56
C LYS A 763 -33.39 -34.16 -14.51
N LEU A 764 -32.58 -33.37 -15.20
CA LEU A 764 -32.68 -31.92 -15.26
C LEU A 764 -32.86 -31.46 -16.71
N ARG A 765 -33.10 -30.17 -16.90
CA ARG A 765 -33.12 -29.55 -18.22
C ARG A 765 -31.72 -29.64 -18.84
N GLU A 766 -31.62 -29.69 -20.17
CA GLU A 766 -30.34 -29.70 -20.88
C GLU A 766 -29.42 -28.54 -20.46
N PHE A 767 -28.20 -28.85 -20.05
CA PHE A 767 -27.19 -27.88 -19.62
C PHE A 767 -25.79 -28.20 -20.18
N HIS A 768 -24.91 -27.22 -20.17
CA HIS A 768 -23.60 -27.26 -20.84
C HIS A 768 -22.43 -27.27 -19.86
N ALA A 769 -22.60 -26.64 -18.70
CA ALA A 769 -21.65 -26.71 -17.59
C ALA A 769 -22.41 -26.72 -16.27
N PHE A 770 -21.73 -27.19 -15.22
CA PHE A 770 -22.27 -27.17 -13.88
C PHE A 770 -21.18 -26.87 -12.86
N THR A 771 -21.61 -26.49 -11.67
CA THR A 771 -20.82 -26.52 -10.44
C THR A 771 -21.75 -26.82 -9.28
N ALA A 772 -21.21 -27.24 -8.14
CA ALA A 772 -22.02 -27.57 -6.99
C ALA A 772 -21.31 -27.25 -5.67
N ASP A 773 -22.10 -26.89 -4.68
CA ASP A 773 -21.72 -26.73 -3.28
C ASP A 773 -22.62 -27.62 -2.41
N PRO A 774 -22.18 -28.85 -2.11
CA PRO A 774 -22.89 -29.77 -1.23
C PRO A 774 -23.22 -29.25 0.16
N LYS A 775 -22.41 -28.33 0.71
CA LYS A 775 -22.61 -27.78 2.06
C LYS A 775 -23.87 -26.93 2.12
N GLN A 776 -24.14 -26.25 1.02
CA GLN A 776 -25.32 -25.41 0.86
C GLN A 776 -26.48 -26.17 0.22
N ASN A 777 -26.28 -27.44 -0.14
CA ASN A 777 -27.22 -28.22 -0.94
C ASN A 777 -27.48 -27.58 -2.32
N LEU A 778 -26.49 -26.90 -2.91
CA LEU A 778 -26.64 -26.11 -4.13
C LEU A 778 -25.98 -26.76 -5.37
N THR A 779 -26.73 -26.85 -6.46
CA THR A 779 -26.22 -27.12 -7.81
C THR A 779 -26.48 -25.89 -8.67
N VAL A 780 -25.48 -25.47 -9.44
CA VAL A 780 -25.60 -24.41 -10.44
C VAL A 780 -25.43 -25.01 -11.82
N LEU A 781 -26.39 -24.78 -12.72
CA LEU A 781 -26.37 -25.25 -14.11
C LEU A 781 -26.29 -24.07 -15.06
N ILE A 782 -25.51 -24.20 -16.11
CA ILE A 782 -25.39 -23.20 -17.17
C ILE A 782 -25.98 -23.76 -18.46
N GLU A 783 -27.01 -23.10 -18.97
CA GLU A 783 -27.66 -23.35 -20.25
C GLU A 783 -27.45 -22.16 -21.18
N TYR A 784 -27.37 -22.44 -22.48
CA TYR A 784 -27.23 -21.43 -23.54
C TYR A 784 -28.45 -21.49 -24.46
N ASP A 785 -28.89 -20.36 -25.02
CA ASP A 785 -29.88 -20.38 -26.10
C ASP A 785 -29.23 -20.69 -27.46
N GLY A 786 -29.64 -21.77 -28.12
CA GLY A 786 -29.21 -22.10 -29.48
C GLY A 786 -27.99 -23.02 -29.56
N GLN A 787 -27.41 -23.10 -30.76
CA GLN A 787 -26.25 -23.97 -31.02
C GLN A 787 -24.98 -23.35 -30.44
N TRP A 788 -24.01 -24.18 -30.04
CA TRP A 788 -22.76 -23.91 -29.29
C TRP A 788 -21.90 -22.70 -29.71
N PHE A 789 -22.27 -21.94 -30.74
CA PHE A 789 -21.49 -20.87 -31.34
C PHE A 789 -22.22 -19.53 -31.50
N MET A 790 -23.53 -19.46 -31.26
CA MET A 790 -24.33 -18.23 -31.49
C MET A 790 -25.43 -18.03 -30.43
N PHE A 791 -25.08 -18.19 -29.16
CA PHE A 791 -26.00 -17.89 -28.07
C PHE A 791 -25.95 -16.41 -27.70
N GLN A 792 -27.12 -15.81 -27.49
CA GLN A 792 -27.29 -14.43 -27.05
C GLN A 792 -27.57 -14.36 -25.54
N HIS A 793 -28.11 -15.44 -24.99
CA HIS A 793 -28.55 -15.56 -23.62
C HIS A 793 -27.90 -16.78 -22.95
N ILE A 794 -27.50 -16.57 -21.71
CA ILE A 794 -27.05 -17.62 -20.81
C ILE A 794 -28.04 -17.68 -19.65
N TYR A 795 -28.53 -18.88 -19.36
CA TYR A 795 -29.38 -19.15 -18.22
C TYR A 795 -28.58 -19.90 -17.16
N ILE A 796 -28.46 -19.30 -15.98
CA ILE A 796 -27.79 -19.88 -14.83
C ILE A 796 -28.87 -20.32 -13.86
N HIS A 797 -29.08 -21.62 -13.73
CA HIS A 797 -30.12 -22.20 -12.89
C HIS A 797 -29.55 -22.62 -11.53
N PHE A 798 -30.28 -22.32 -10.46
CA PHE A 798 -29.92 -22.69 -9.08
C PHE A 798 -30.88 -23.77 -8.59
N TYR A 799 -30.35 -24.97 -8.37
CA TYR A 799 -31.11 -26.14 -7.94
C TYR A 799 -30.63 -26.64 -6.58
N ASP A 800 -31.56 -27.18 -5.82
CA ASP A 800 -31.29 -27.95 -4.62
C ASP A 800 -30.77 -29.35 -5.02
N ILE A 801 -29.55 -29.71 -4.61
CA ILE A 801 -28.88 -30.98 -4.95
C ILE A 801 -29.76 -32.18 -4.56
N THR A 802 -30.48 -32.09 -3.46
CA THR A 802 -31.20 -33.25 -2.91
C THR A 802 -32.56 -33.42 -3.56
N THR A 803 -33.26 -32.33 -3.82
CA THR A 803 -34.66 -32.36 -4.30
C THR A 803 -34.79 -32.15 -5.81
N GLY A 804 -33.76 -31.63 -6.48
CA GLY A 804 -33.81 -31.20 -7.87
C GLY A 804 -34.78 -30.03 -8.12
N GLN A 805 -35.26 -29.36 -7.06
CA GLN A 805 -36.14 -28.19 -7.15
C GLN A 805 -35.30 -26.89 -7.14
N PRO A 806 -35.87 -25.74 -7.55
CA PRO A 806 -35.21 -24.44 -7.36
C PRO A 806 -34.66 -24.24 -5.95
N HIS A 807 -33.42 -23.76 -5.85
CA HIS A 807 -32.73 -23.63 -4.58
C HIS A 807 -33.42 -22.56 -3.69
N PRO A 808 -33.80 -22.87 -2.44
CA PRO A 808 -34.61 -21.96 -1.61
C PRO A 808 -33.89 -20.67 -1.19
N LEU A 809 -32.56 -20.67 -1.15
CA LEU A 809 -31.76 -19.48 -0.83
C LEU A 809 -31.47 -18.58 -2.04
N ALA A 810 -31.75 -19.02 -3.27
CA ALA A 810 -31.51 -18.21 -4.45
C ALA A 810 -32.67 -17.23 -4.61
N HIS A 811 -32.40 -15.92 -4.52
CA HIS A 811 -33.44 -14.91 -4.74
C HIS A 811 -34.06 -15.03 -6.14
N PHE A 812 -33.25 -15.39 -7.15
CA PHE A 812 -33.71 -15.78 -8.46
C PHE A 812 -33.33 -17.24 -8.74
N PRO A 813 -34.31 -18.14 -8.93
CA PRO A 813 -34.06 -19.52 -9.37
C PRO A 813 -33.25 -19.63 -10.67
N ILE A 814 -33.38 -18.63 -11.54
CA ILE A 814 -32.70 -18.55 -12.83
C ILE A 814 -32.19 -17.12 -13.01
N LEU A 815 -30.89 -16.97 -13.24
CA LEU A 815 -30.30 -15.71 -13.70
C LEU A 815 -30.16 -15.76 -15.22
N THR A 816 -30.67 -14.74 -15.90
CA THR A 816 -30.55 -14.60 -17.36
C THR A 816 -29.53 -13.51 -17.70
N VAL A 817 -28.47 -13.89 -18.39
CA VAL A 817 -27.40 -12.97 -18.82
C VAL A 817 -27.50 -12.78 -20.33
N GLN A 818 -27.60 -11.54 -20.81
CA GLN A 818 -27.57 -11.26 -22.24
C GLN A 818 -26.19 -10.72 -22.63
N LEU A 819 -25.63 -11.30 -23.69
CA LEU A 819 -24.34 -10.91 -24.22
C LEU A 819 -24.56 -9.91 -25.36
N THR A 820 -24.38 -8.62 -25.09
CA THR A 820 -24.72 -7.54 -26.04
C THR A 820 -23.61 -7.16 -27.03
N GLU A 821 -22.38 -7.68 -26.91
CA GLU A 821 -21.20 -7.09 -27.60
C GLU A 821 -20.15 -8.07 -28.17
N PHE A 822 -20.48 -9.35 -28.44
CA PHE A 822 -19.55 -10.15 -29.24
C PHE A 822 -19.60 -9.70 -30.71
N SER A 823 -18.69 -8.81 -31.10
CA SER A 823 -18.54 -8.34 -32.48
C SER A 823 -18.49 -9.53 -33.44
N GLU A 824 -19.10 -9.40 -34.62
CA GLU A 824 -19.37 -10.41 -35.67
C GLU A 824 -18.16 -11.19 -36.26
N SER A 825 -17.06 -11.40 -35.53
CA SER A 825 -15.91 -12.14 -36.05
C SER A 825 -16.26 -13.64 -36.23
N THR A 826 -16.31 -14.07 -37.49
CA THR A 826 -17.03 -15.24 -38.03
C THR A 826 -16.34 -16.61 -37.88
N VAL A 827 -15.65 -16.91 -36.77
CA VAL A 827 -15.06 -18.26 -36.60
C VAL A 827 -15.51 -18.94 -35.29
N PRO A 828 -16.26 -20.07 -35.37
CA PRO A 828 -16.73 -20.80 -34.20
C PRO A 828 -15.55 -21.45 -33.46
N ALA A 829 -15.31 -21.04 -32.23
CA ALA A 829 -14.35 -21.67 -31.32
C ALA A 829 -15.09 -22.43 -30.19
N TYR A 830 -14.53 -23.56 -29.78
CA TYR A 830 -15.04 -24.48 -28.74
C TYR A 830 -14.95 -23.90 -27.31
N GLY A 831 -15.63 -22.78 -27.03
CA GLY A 831 -15.62 -22.15 -25.71
C GLY A 831 -16.64 -22.78 -24.76
N GLY A 832 -16.18 -23.61 -23.82
CA GLY A 832 -17.02 -24.06 -22.70
C GLY A 832 -17.22 -22.96 -21.65
N SER A 833 -18.37 -22.92 -20.97
CA SER A 833 -18.49 -22.16 -19.71
C SER A 833 -17.86 -22.94 -18.58
N ARG A 834 -17.31 -22.23 -17.61
CA ARG A 834 -16.90 -22.81 -16.33
C ARG A 834 -17.52 -22.01 -15.20
N ALA A 835 -17.97 -22.70 -14.16
CA ALA A 835 -18.51 -22.05 -12.98
C ALA A 835 -17.83 -22.57 -11.73
N ILE A 836 -17.61 -21.68 -10.76
CA ILE A 836 -17.21 -22.05 -9.41
C ILE A 836 -18.10 -21.31 -8.42
N VAL A 837 -18.54 -22.00 -7.40
CA VAL A 837 -19.33 -21.45 -6.30
C VAL A 837 -18.59 -21.63 -4.99
N MET A 838 -18.61 -20.60 -4.14
CA MET A 838 -18.03 -20.58 -2.81
C MET A 838 -18.81 -19.61 -1.93
N GLY A 839 -19.44 -20.12 -0.86
CA GLY A 839 -20.27 -19.26 -0.03
C GLY A 839 -21.45 -18.70 -0.83
N ASP A 840 -21.71 -17.41 -0.71
CA ASP A 840 -22.71 -16.69 -1.48
C ASP A 840 -22.18 -16.20 -2.85
N LEU A 841 -20.91 -16.48 -3.18
CA LEU A 841 -20.26 -16.05 -4.41
C LEU A 841 -20.35 -17.11 -5.51
N LEU A 842 -20.80 -16.70 -6.70
CA LEU A 842 -20.77 -17.48 -7.93
C LEU A 842 -19.88 -16.76 -8.95
N ILE A 843 -18.92 -17.48 -9.52
CA ILE A 843 -18.08 -16.99 -10.60
C ILE A 843 -18.37 -17.80 -11.85
N VAL A 844 -18.74 -17.12 -12.94
CA VAL A 844 -19.01 -17.73 -14.24
C VAL A 844 -18.01 -17.19 -15.25
N SER A 845 -17.15 -18.07 -15.77
CA SER A 845 -16.23 -17.78 -16.86
C SER A 845 -16.86 -18.18 -18.19
N LEU A 846 -16.99 -17.18 -19.06
CA LEU A 846 -17.53 -17.29 -20.42
C LEU A 846 -16.37 -17.13 -21.40
N LEU A 847 -15.98 -18.24 -22.02
CA LEU A 847 -14.86 -18.28 -22.96
C LEU A 847 -15.33 -17.91 -24.37
N GLY A 848 -15.01 -16.72 -24.84
CA GLY A 848 -15.27 -16.24 -26.20
C GLY A 848 -14.05 -16.33 -27.13
N HIS A 849 -14.20 -15.87 -28.38
CA HIS A 849 -13.11 -15.88 -29.37
C HIS A 849 -12.02 -14.88 -29.00
N GLY A 850 -10.97 -15.36 -28.34
CA GLY A 850 -9.83 -14.56 -27.94
C GLY A 850 -10.06 -13.72 -26.68
N SER A 851 -11.26 -13.67 -26.13
CA SER A 851 -11.54 -12.96 -24.87
C SER A 851 -12.28 -13.85 -23.87
N ALA A 852 -11.94 -13.75 -22.60
CA ALA A 852 -12.70 -14.35 -21.52
C ALA A 852 -13.48 -13.25 -20.77
N ASN A 853 -14.78 -13.46 -20.57
CA ASN A 853 -15.60 -12.64 -19.69
C ASN A 853 -15.90 -13.43 -18.43
N ILE A 854 -15.46 -12.92 -17.28
CA ILE A 854 -15.70 -13.57 -15.99
C ILE A 854 -16.66 -12.69 -15.20
N LEU A 855 -17.81 -13.27 -14.86
CA LEU A 855 -18.88 -12.60 -14.13
C LEU A 855 -18.86 -13.07 -12.68
N ILE A 856 -18.85 -12.13 -11.74
CA ILE A 856 -18.83 -12.41 -10.31
C ILE A 856 -20.17 -11.98 -9.71
N TRP A 857 -20.87 -12.92 -9.08
CA TRP A 857 -22.21 -12.75 -8.55
C TRP A 857 -22.27 -13.04 -7.07
N ASN A 858 -23.14 -12.34 -6.35
CA ASN A 858 -23.76 -12.89 -5.17
C ASN A 858 -25.02 -13.64 -5.61
N TRP A 859 -24.97 -14.97 -5.61
CA TRP A 859 -26.06 -15.77 -6.16
C TRP A 859 -27.29 -15.80 -5.24
N GLN A 860 -27.10 -15.68 -3.92
CA GLN A 860 -28.21 -15.63 -2.96
C GLN A 860 -29.06 -14.39 -3.16
N ARG A 861 -28.42 -13.24 -3.38
CA ARG A 861 -29.09 -11.95 -3.65
C ARG A 861 -29.43 -11.76 -5.12
N GLY A 862 -28.81 -12.52 -6.01
CA GLY A 862 -28.94 -12.35 -7.44
C GLY A 862 -28.32 -11.05 -7.96
N THR A 863 -27.26 -10.55 -7.32
CA THR A 863 -26.60 -9.29 -7.67
C THR A 863 -25.24 -9.54 -8.32
N LEU A 864 -25.00 -8.95 -9.49
CA LEU A 864 -23.67 -8.96 -10.11
C LEU A 864 -22.74 -8.00 -9.35
N LEU A 865 -21.65 -8.52 -8.80
CA LEU A 865 -20.66 -7.78 -8.03
C LEU A 865 -19.60 -7.12 -8.92
N GLY A 866 -19.29 -7.73 -10.07
CA GLY A 866 -18.45 -7.11 -11.08
C GLY A 866 -18.08 -8.05 -12.22
N GLN A 867 -17.32 -7.53 -13.17
CA GLN A 867 -16.91 -8.21 -14.39
C GLN A 867 -15.42 -8.06 -14.62
N ILE A 868 -14.75 -9.16 -14.95
CA ILE A 868 -13.37 -9.16 -15.44
C ILE A 868 -13.43 -9.45 -16.94
N GLN A 869 -12.99 -8.48 -17.74
CA GLN A 869 -12.85 -8.62 -19.18
C GLN A 869 -11.39 -8.84 -19.51
N HIS A 870 -11.05 -10.00 -20.06
CA HIS A 870 -9.68 -10.33 -20.42
C HIS A 870 -9.56 -10.53 -21.94
N MET A 871 -8.52 -9.94 -22.53
CA MET A 871 -8.26 -9.92 -23.99
C MET A 871 -7.62 -11.22 -24.51
N THR A 872 -7.53 -12.25 -23.68
CA THR A 872 -6.93 -13.54 -24.06
C THR A 872 -7.74 -14.68 -23.44
N ARG A 873 -7.52 -15.91 -23.93
CA ARG A 873 -8.05 -17.12 -23.29
C ARG A 873 -7.63 -17.13 -21.82
N CYS A 874 -8.54 -17.37 -20.90
CA CYS A 874 -8.21 -17.48 -19.48
C CYS A 874 -8.84 -18.76 -18.96
N GLU A 875 -8.01 -19.72 -18.55
CA GLU A 875 -8.50 -21.05 -18.20
C GLU A 875 -8.59 -21.17 -16.68
N ARG A 876 -9.84 -21.07 -16.20
CA ARG A 876 -10.32 -21.18 -14.80
C ARG A 876 -9.90 -20.04 -13.84
N PRO A 877 -10.87 -19.27 -13.32
CA PRO A 877 -10.69 -18.56 -12.06
C PRO A 877 -10.50 -19.55 -10.90
N ILE A 878 -9.71 -19.16 -9.90
CA ILE A 878 -9.60 -19.86 -8.61
C ILE A 878 -9.77 -18.85 -7.46
N PHE A 879 -10.61 -19.17 -6.49
CA PHE A 879 -10.68 -18.40 -5.25
C PHE A 879 -9.39 -18.59 -4.45
N LEU A 880 -8.61 -17.53 -4.26
CA LEU A 880 -7.45 -17.58 -3.37
C LEU A 880 -7.90 -17.60 -1.91
N ASP A 881 -8.87 -16.75 -1.59
CA ASP A 881 -9.60 -16.68 -0.32
C ASP A 881 -11.02 -16.15 -0.62
N ARG A 882 -11.78 -15.75 0.41
CA ARG A 882 -13.14 -15.20 0.23
C ARG A 882 -13.20 -13.87 -0.53
N ASN A 883 -12.11 -13.12 -0.53
CA ASN A 883 -12.02 -11.76 -1.03
C ASN A 883 -11.16 -11.65 -2.29
N HIS A 884 -10.46 -12.70 -2.71
CA HIS A 884 -9.50 -12.65 -3.80
C HIS A 884 -9.69 -13.78 -4.79
N LEU A 885 -9.60 -13.43 -6.08
CA LEU A 885 -9.63 -14.32 -7.21
C LEU A 885 -8.29 -14.32 -7.91
N VAL A 886 -7.76 -15.49 -8.24
CA VAL A 886 -6.52 -15.64 -9.04
C VAL A 886 -6.88 -16.20 -10.41
N LEU A 887 -6.26 -15.62 -11.42
CA LEU A 887 -6.40 -15.98 -12.82
C LEU A 887 -5.02 -16.14 -13.44
N CYS A 888 -4.73 -17.28 -14.07
CA CYS A 888 -3.55 -17.39 -14.93
C CYS A 888 -3.94 -16.91 -16.32
N SER A 889 -3.23 -15.90 -16.83
CA SER A 889 -3.51 -15.36 -18.17
C SER A 889 -2.29 -14.70 -18.79
N PHE A 890 -2.33 -14.45 -20.10
CA PHE A 890 -1.33 -13.63 -20.77
C PHE A 890 -1.33 -12.21 -20.20
N ILE A 891 -0.14 -11.64 -20.04
CA ILE A 891 -0.02 -10.30 -19.50
C ILE A 891 -0.13 -9.30 -20.65
N PRO A 892 -1.07 -8.33 -20.61
CA PRO A 892 -1.13 -7.31 -21.64
C PRO A 892 0.18 -6.49 -21.65
N PRO A 893 0.71 -6.16 -22.85
CA PRO A 893 1.89 -5.31 -22.97
C PRO A 893 1.62 -3.96 -22.32
N SER A 894 2.59 -3.42 -21.57
CA SER A 894 2.45 -2.16 -20.84
C SER A 894 2.32 -0.92 -21.73
N ASN A 895 2.57 -1.05 -23.04
CA ASN A 895 2.54 0.03 -24.01
C ASN A 895 1.32 -0.11 -24.93
N SER A 896 0.55 0.96 -25.06
CA SER A 896 -0.74 1.06 -25.79
C SER A 896 -0.67 0.91 -27.32
N GLN A 897 0.43 0.40 -27.90
CA GLN A 897 0.49 0.09 -29.33
C GLN A 897 -0.11 -1.28 -29.59
N LEU A 898 -1.34 -1.29 -30.12
CA LEU A 898 -2.19 -2.46 -30.37
C LEU A 898 -1.68 -3.43 -31.47
N ASP A 899 -0.55 -3.15 -32.11
CA ASP A 899 -0.11 -3.92 -33.28
C ASP A 899 0.65 -5.18 -32.86
N SER A 900 -0.07 -6.31 -32.84
CA SER A 900 0.45 -7.69 -32.69
C SER A 900 1.22 -7.97 -31.38
N ALA A 901 0.53 -7.83 -30.24
CA ALA A 901 1.05 -8.33 -28.97
C ALA A 901 1.38 -9.83 -29.08
N ARG A 902 2.68 -10.17 -29.01
CA ARG A 902 3.10 -11.58 -28.92
C ARG A 902 2.65 -12.13 -27.57
N GLU A 903 1.93 -13.25 -27.60
CA GLU A 903 1.53 -14.07 -26.46
C GLU A 903 2.75 -14.83 -25.87
N ASP A 904 3.79 -14.10 -25.42
CA ASP A 904 5.07 -14.68 -24.99
C ASP A 904 5.25 -14.77 -23.46
N GLN A 905 4.33 -14.18 -22.69
CA GLN A 905 4.41 -14.14 -21.23
C GLN A 905 3.03 -14.28 -20.57
N ILE A 906 2.93 -15.24 -19.65
CA ILE A 906 1.77 -15.39 -18.75
C ILE A 906 2.09 -14.83 -17.36
N GLY A 907 1.04 -14.61 -16.56
CA GLY A 907 1.14 -14.18 -15.17
C GLY A 907 -0.01 -14.71 -14.34
N LEU A 908 0.15 -14.65 -13.01
CA LEU A 908 -0.96 -14.78 -12.07
C LEU A 908 -1.53 -13.40 -11.79
N LEU A 909 -2.73 -13.15 -12.28
CA LEU A 909 -3.48 -11.93 -12.07
C LEU A 909 -4.41 -12.14 -10.88
N VAL A 910 -4.25 -11.32 -9.85
CA VAL A 910 -5.03 -11.39 -8.61
C VAL A 910 -5.98 -10.21 -8.56
N TYR A 911 -7.26 -10.50 -8.39
CA TYR A 911 -8.35 -9.56 -8.37
C TYR A 911 -8.99 -9.57 -6.99
N ARG A 912 -9.37 -8.41 -6.48
CA ARG A 912 -10.21 -8.32 -5.29
C ARG A 912 -11.67 -8.42 -5.68
N ILE A 913 -12.38 -9.30 -5.01
CA ILE A 913 -13.80 -9.49 -5.15
C ILE A 913 -14.48 -8.32 -4.43
N PRO A 914 -15.31 -7.52 -5.11
CA PRO A 914 -16.04 -6.44 -4.47
C PRO A 914 -16.92 -6.98 -3.35
N SER A 915 -16.75 -6.50 -2.13
CA SER A 915 -17.62 -6.87 -1.02
C SER A 915 -18.92 -6.05 -1.11
N LEU A 916 -20.04 -6.68 -0.77
CA LEU A 916 -21.36 -6.01 -0.74
C LEU A 916 -21.44 -4.83 0.24
N ALA A 917 -20.48 -4.70 1.16
CA ALA A 917 -20.43 -3.61 2.14
C ALA A 917 -20.00 -2.27 1.53
N THR A 918 -19.26 -2.29 0.42
CA THR A 918 -18.59 -1.10 -0.16
C THR A 918 -19.41 -0.33 -1.20
N GLY A 919 -20.72 -0.61 -1.32
CA GLY A 919 -21.57 0.09 -2.27
C GLY A 919 -23.03 0.07 -1.86
N LYS A 920 -23.70 1.22 -1.98
CA LYS A 920 -25.17 1.28 -1.88
C LYS A 920 -25.75 0.23 -2.84
N PRO A 921 -26.59 -0.71 -2.37
CA PRO A 921 -27.24 -1.64 -3.26
C PRO A 921 -27.99 -0.82 -4.32
N GLN A 922 -27.62 -0.96 -5.58
CA GLN A 922 -28.51 -0.53 -6.66
C GLN A 922 -29.83 -1.24 -6.41
N TYR A 923 -30.88 -0.47 -6.16
CA TYR A 923 -32.18 -0.96 -5.69
C TYR A 923 -32.59 -2.26 -6.40
N PRO A 924 -33.09 -3.27 -5.67
CA PRO A 924 -33.59 -4.48 -6.28
C PRO A 924 -34.66 -4.06 -7.30
N PRO A 925 -34.42 -4.33 -8.58
CA PRO A 925 -35.34 -3.93 -9.63
C PRO A 925 -36.59 -4.80 -9.55
N THR A 926 -37.75 -4.17 -9.65
CA THR A 926 -39.08 -4.79 -9.44
C THR A 926 -39.52 -5.80 -10.50
N ASN A 927 -38.64 -6.21 -11.43
CA ASN A 927 -39.00 -7.07 -12.57
C ASN A 927 -38.22 -8.40 -12.54
N PRO A 928 -38.90 -9.57 -12.40
CA PRO A 928 -38.27 -10.88 -12.19
C PRO A 928 -37.52 -11.45 -13.41
N VAL A 929 -37.60 -10.80 -14.58
CA VAL A 929 -36.83 -11.18 -15.78
C VAL A 929 -35.91 -10.01 -16.11
N LYS A 930 -34.77 -9.94 -15.42
CA LYS A 930 -33.74 -8.96 -15.78
C LYS A 930 -32.66 -9.59 -16.63
N ILE A 931 -32.50 -8.98 -17.79
CA ILE A 931 -31.39 -9.15 -18.68
C ILE A 931 -30.25 -8.29 -18.14
N TYR A 932 -29.14 -8.92 -17.78
CA TYR A 932 -27.92 -8.20 -17.41
C TYR A 932 -27.12 -7.92 -18.68
N THR A 933 -26.95 -6.63 -19.00
CA THR A 933 -26.10 -6.14 -20.10
C THR A 933 -24.71 -5.84 -19.57
N ALA A 934 -23.64 -6.25 -20.26
CA ALA A 934 -22.25 -6.27 -19.80
C ALA A 934 -21.56 -4.89 -19.51
N ASN A 935 -22.31 -3.82 -19.27
CA ASN A 935 -21.78 -2.48 -18.95
C ASN A 935 -21.48 -2.27 -17.45
N HIS A 936 -21.06 -3.32 -16.75
CA HIS A 936 -20.91 -3.32 -15.30
C HIS A 936 -19.48 -3.01 -14.84
N ILE A 937 -19.32 -2.84 -13.52
CA ILE A 937 -18.07 -2.51 -12.82
C ILE A 937 -16.95 -3.44 -13.31
N ARG A 938 -16.02 -2.88 -14.08
CA ARG A 938 -14.83 -3.60 -14.54
C ARG A 938 -13.87 -3.72 -13.36
N ILE A 939 -13.53 -4.96 -13.02
CA ILE A 939 -12.58 -5.25 -11.96
C ILE A 939 -11.19 -5.39 -12.59
N ASN A 940 -10.27 -4.52 -12.20
CA ASN A 940 -8.87 -4.58 -12.62
C ASN A 940 -8.06 -5.47 -11.66
N PRO A 941 -6.98 -6.12 -12.13
CA PRO A 941 -6.11 -6.88 -11.25
C PRO A 941 -5.43 -5.93 -10.26
N MET A 942 -5.39 -6.30 -8.98
CA MET A 942 -4.61 -5.59 -7.96
C MET A 942 -3.14 -6.00 -7.96
N LEU A 943 -2.86 -7.23 -8.40
CA LEU A 943 -1.52 -7.79 -8.46
C LEU A 943 -1.35 -8.65 -9.72
N VAL A 944 -0.23 -8.49 -10.40
CA VAL A 944 0.21 -9.34 -11.52
C VAL A 944 1.57 -9.92 -11.15
N ALA A 945 1.60 -11.22 -10.84
CA ALA A 945 2.84 -11.95 -10.58
C ALA A 945 3.32 -12.61 -11.88
N GLU A 946 4.37 -12.06 -12.47
CA GLU A 946 4.78 -12.40 -13.83
C GLU A 946 5.58 -13.71 -13.88
N PHE A 947 5.28 -14.60 -14.83
CA PHE A 947 6.12 -15.76 -15.14
C PHE A 947 7.28 -15.39 -16.09
N PRO A 948 8.30 -16.25 -16.23
CA PRO A 948 9.38 -16.04 -17.19
C PRO A 948 8.86 -15.99 -18.63
N LYS A 949 9.50 -15.17 -19.46
CA LYS A 949 9.20 -15.08 -20.89
C LYS A 949 9.60 -16.35 -21.62
N VAL A 950 8.74 -16.80 -22.51
CA VAL A 950 8.96 -17.93 -23.40
C VAL A 950 9.86 -17.47 -24.57
N GLN A 951 10.82 -18.30 -24.99
CA GLN A 951 11.68 -17.96 -26.12
C GLN A 951 10.82 -17.75 -27.37
N PRO A 952 11.16 -16.83 -28.29
CA PRO A 952 10.37 -16.54 -29.48
C PRO A 952 10.06 -17.74 -30.39
N MET A 953 10.84 -18.84 -30.28
CA MET A 953 10.62 -20.06 -31.06
C MET A 953 9.59 -21.02 -30.44
N TYR A 954 9.16 -20.78 -29.20
CA TYR A 954 8.10 -21.53 -28.55
C TYR A 954 6.84 -20.67 -28.45
N LYS A 955 5.68 -21.32 -28.51
CA LYS A 955 4.38 -20.68 -28.28
C LYS A 955 3.70 -21.35 -27.10
N ILE A 956 3.12 -20.58 -26.19
CA ILE A 956 2.23 -21.11 -25.18
C ILE A 956 0.93 -21.53 -25.87
N THR A 957 0.62 -22.82 -25.85
CA THR A 957 -0.57 -23.37 -26.54
C THR A 957 -1.75 -23.57 -25.62
N MET A 958 -1.45 -23.90 -24.37
CA MET A 958 -2.44 -24.12 -23.33
C MET A 958 -1.78 -23.84 -21.98
N TYR A 959 -2.54 -23.24 -21.09
CA TYR A 959 -2.23 -23.20 -19.67
C TYR A 959 -3.52 -23.38 -18.92
N GLU A 960 -3.50 -24.18 -17.87
CA GLU A 960 -4.71 -24.46 -17.10
C GLU A 960 -4.37 -24.34 -15.61
N THR A 961 -5.19 -23.62 -14.86
CA THR A 961 -5.13 -23.68 -13.41
C THR A 961 -5.97 -24.85 -12.94
N GLU A 962 -5.39 -25.74 -12.15
CA GLU A 962 -6.13 -26.89 -11.64
C GLU A 962 -7.06 -26.45 -10.51
N GLU A 963 -8.31 -26.91 -10.57
CA GLU A 963 -9.27 -26.63 -9.51
C GLU A 963 -8.79 -27.31 -8.22
N PRO A 964 -8.59 -26.55 -7.13
CA PRO A 964 -8.26 -27.15 -5.84
C PRO A 964 -9.41 -28.05 -5.41
N LEU A 965 -9.10 -29.25 -4.91
CA LEU A 965 -10.14 -30.17 -4.43
C LEU A 965 -10.90 -29.62 -3.21
N ALA A 966 -10.34 -28.63 -2.52
CA ALA A 966 -10.96 -27.97 -1.38
C ALA A 966 -10.82 -26.45 -1.52
N LEU A 967 -11.96 -25.77 -1.46
CA LEU A 967 -12.07 -24.31 -1.53
C LEU A 967 -11.97 -23.67 -0.15
N PRO A 968 -11.71 -22.34 -0.07
CA PRO A 968 -11.90 -21.60 1.17
C PRO A 968 -13.33 -21.80 1.71
N GLY A 969 -13.44 -22.09 3.01
CA GLY A 969 -14.67 -22.49 3.69
C GLY A 969 -14.92 -23.99 3.72
N ASP A 970 -14.18 -24.80 2.96
CA ASP A 970 -14.31 -26.26 3.02
C ASP A 970 -13.73 -26.84 4.31
N LEU A 971 -14.37 -27.90 4.82
CA LEU A 971 -13.89 -28.60 6.02
C LEU A 971 -12.60 -29.33 5.64
N VAL A 972 -11.60 -29.28 6.50
CA VAL A 972 -10.32 -29.93 6.23
C VAL A 972 -10.45 -31.44 6.35
N PHE A 973 -11.24 -31.92 7.30
CA PHE A 973 -11.56 -33.32 7.53
C PHE A 973 -12.91 -33.47 8.20
N ASN A 974 -13.59 -34.60 7.95
CA ASN A 974 -14.99 -34.78 8.36
C ASN A 974 -15.19 -34.86 9.87
N LYS A 975 -14.13 -35.19 10.63
CA LYS A 975 -14.20 -35.35 12.10
C LYS A 975 -14.17 -34.04 12.88
N SER A 976 -13.60 -32.97 12.32
CA SER A 976 -13.61 -31.66 12.97
C SER A 976 -14.76 -30.83 12.41
N ALA A 977 -15.75 -30.55 13.25
CA ALA A 977 -16.88 -29.70 12.86
C ALA A 977 -16.50 -28.22 12.71
N GLU A 978 -15.26 -27.83 13.07
CA GLU A 978 -14.92 -26.43 13.31
C GLU A 978 -13.75 -25.90 12.48
N VAL A 979 -12.91 -26.75 11.88
CA VAL A 979 -11.74 -26.28 11.10
C VAL A 979 -12.05 -26.26 9.60
N VAL A 980 -12.02 -25.06 9.02
CA VAL A 980 -12.21 -24.82 7.59
C VAL A 980 -10.97 -24.19 6.97
N ARG A 981 -10.87 -24.20 5.65
CA ARG A 981 -9.79 -23.49 4.92
C ARG A 981 -10.09 -22.00 4.87
N SER A 982 -9.17 -21.15 5.30
CA SER A 982 -9.30 -19.69 5.11
C SER A 982 -8.84 -19.24 3.73
N HIS A 983 -7.81 -19.91 3.19
CA HIS A 983 -7.25 -19.62 1.87
C HIS A 983 -6.56 -20.85 1.28
N ILE A 984 -6.33 -20.84 -0.03
CA ILE A 984 -5.51 -21.84 -0.71
C ILE A 984 -4.05 -21.56 -0.41
N THR A 985 -3.28 -22.55 0.05
CA THR A 985 -1.84 -22.44 0.34
C THR A 985 -0.93 -22.75 -0.86
N THR A 986 -1.40 -23.57 -1.80
CA THR A 986 -0.68 -23.93 -3.02
C THR A 986 -1.62 -23.93 -4.22
N LEU A 987 -1.27 -23.20 -5.28
CA LEU A 987 -1.92 -23.29 -6.59
C LEU A 987 -1.16 -24.30 -7.45
N SER A 988 -1.88 -25.07 -8.27
CA SER A 988 -1.27 -25.91 -9.31
C SER A 988 -1.66 -25.38 -10.68
N LEU A 989 -0.67 -25.27 -11.56
CA LEU A 989 -0.80 -24.75 -12.90
C LEU A 989 -0.12 -25.72 -13.85
N CYS A 990 -0.70 -25.88 -15.02
CA CYS A 990 -0.12 -26.64 -16.11
C CYS A 990 0.20 -25.71 -17.27
N LEU A 991 1.35 -25.90 -17.89
CA LEU A 991 1.81 -25.08 -19.00
C LEU A 991 2.31 -25.96 -20.15
N PHE A 992 1.73 -25.74 -21.33
CA PHE A 992 2.05 -26.47 -22.56
C PHE A 992 2.73 -25.54 -23.56
N LEU A 993 3.98 -25.85 -23.88
CA LEU A 993 4.74 -25.12 -24.89
C LEU A 993 4.74 -25.90 -26.21
N GLN A 994 4.55 -25.19 -27.32
CA GLN A 994 4.75 -25.71 -28.67
C GLN A 994 6.07 -25.18 -29.22
N GLY A 995 7.00 -26.09 -29.52
CA GLY A 995 8.27 -25.73 -30.15
C GLY A 995 8.12 -25.36 -31.63
N PRO A 996 9.21 -24.90 -32.27
CA PRO A 996 9.20 -24.56 -33.68
C PRO A 996 8.92 -25.80 -34.53
N ASP A 997 8.00 -25.66 -35.48
CA ASP A 997 7.49 -26.72 -36.37
C ASP A 997 8.65 -27.38 -37.14
N ARG A 998 9.19 -28.48 -36.62
CA ARG A 998 10.22 -29.29 -37.29
C ARG A 998 9.53 -30.29 -38.20
N ASP A 999 9.40 -29.89 -39.46
CA ASP A 999 9.12 -30.72 -40.64
C ASP A 999 7.81 -31.54 -40.56
N ARG A 1000 6.85 -31.21 -41.45
CA ARG A 1000 5.45 -31.71 -41.48
C ARG A 1000 5.28 -33.23 -41.63
N THR A 1001 6.35 -34.02 -41.62
CA THR A 1001 6.34 -35.45 -41.90
C THR A 1001 6.18 -36.33 -40.65
N ASN A 1002 6.26 -35.79 -39.43
CA ASN A 1002 6.03 -36.56 -38.21
C ASN A 1002 5.20 -35.77 -37.16
N PRO A 1003 3.87 -35.90 -37.14
CA PRO A 1003 2.96 -35.02 -36.39
C PRO A 1003 2.95 -35.22 -34.87
N ILE A 1004 3.95 -35.88 -34.29
CA ILE A 1004 3.99 -36.20 -32.85
C ILE A 1004 5.19 -35.51 -32.23
N ILE A 1005 5.12 -34.18 -32.20
CA ILE A 1005 6.03 -33.37 -31.41
C ILE A 1005 5.52 -33.43 -29.96
N ILE A 1006 6.30 -34.05 -29.08
CA ILE A 1006 6.06 -34.01 -27.63
C ILE A 1006 6.16 -32.54 -27.20
N LEU A 1007 5.03 -31.92 -26.90
CA LEU A 1007 4.98 -30.57 -26.34
C LEU A 1007 5.63 -30.61 -24.94
N PRO A 1008 6.65 -29.77 -24.66
CA PRO A 1008 7.10 -29.58 -23.29
C PRO A 1008 5.91 -29.21 -22.40
N TYR A 1009 5.69 -30.03 -21.38
CA TYR A 1009 4.63 -29.87 -20.39
C TYR A 1009 5.28 -29.63 -19.04
N TYR A 1010 4.82 -28.59 -18.36
CA TYR A 1010 5.29 -28.22 -17.03
C TYR A 1010 4.12 -28.23 -16.05
N SER A 1011 4.30 -28.92 -14.93
CA SER A 1011 3.46 -28.74 -13.75
C SER A 1011 4.15 -27.76 -12.81
N ILE A 1012 3.45 -26.71 -12.43
CA ILE A 1012 3.96 -25.60 -11.63
C ILE A 1012 3.12 -25.53 -10.36
N PHE A 1013 3.76 -25.65 -9.21
CA PHE A 1013 3.15 -25.47 -7.90
C PHE A 1013 3.57 -24.13 -7.34
N VAL A 1014 2.62 -23.30 -6.96
CA VAL A 1014 2.87 -21.93 -6.48
C VAL A 1014 2.42 -21.82 -5.04
N ASN A 1015 3.34 -21.54 -4.13
CA ASN A 1015 3.02 -21.17 -2.76
C ASN A 1015 2.36 -19.78 -2.74
N THR A 1016 1.11 -19.73 -2.32
CA THR A 1016 0.30 -18.51 -2.34
C THR A 1016 0.58 -17.57 -1.19
N ASN A 1017 1.31 -18.01 -0.14
CA ASN A 1017 1.60 -17.14 0.99
C ASN A 1017 2.31 -15.88 0.51
N PHE A 1018 3.23 -15.97 -0.46
CA PHE A 1018 3.87 -14.78 -1.02
C PHE A 1018 2.84 -13.77 -1.53
N ILE A 1019 1.85 -14.24 -2.30
CA ILE A 1019 0.77 -13.42 -2.87
C ILE A 1019 -0.05 -12.78 -1.74
N ILE A 1020 -0.49 -13.56 -0.76
CA ILE A 1020 -1.32 -13.08 0.36
C ILE A 1020 -0.57 -12.05 1.20
N ASN A 1021 0.70 -12.31 1.56
CA ASN A 1021 1.49 -11.33 2.31
C ASN A 1021 1.66 -10.04 1.52
N TYR A 1022 1.87 -10.13 0.20
CA TYR A 1022 1.99 -8.94 -0.63
C TYR A 1022 0.71 -8.10 -0.64
N LEU A 1023 -0.46 -8.76 -0.71
CA LEU A 1023 -1.77 -8.10 -0.67
C LEU A 1023 -2.00 -7.43 0.69
N SER A 1024 -1.64 -8.08 1.79
CA SER A 1024 -1.73 -7.49 3.13
C SER A 1024 -0.83 -6.25 3.30
N ASP A 1025 0.38 -6.27 2.72
CA ASP A 1025 1.35 -5.17 2.82
C ASP A 1025 1.05 -3.98 1.89
N ASN A 1026 0.20 -4.15 0.86
CA ASN A 1026 -0.01 -3.15 -0.21
C ASN A 1026 -1.48 -2.89 -0.55
N SER A 1027 -2.39 -3.02 0.41
CA SER A 1027 -3.84 -2.92 0.20
C SER A 1027 -4.33 -1.59 -0.43
N SER A 1028 -3.55 -0.52 -0.38
CA SER A 1028 -3.92 0.83 -0.86
C SER A 1028 -3.28 1.28 -2.19
N LYS A 1029 -2.45 0.46 -2.84
CA LYS A 1029 -1.76 0.84 -4.08
C LYS A 1029 -2.50 0.29 -5.30
N GLY A 1030 -2.48 1.03 -6.42
CA GLY A 1030 -2.97 0.54 -7.71
C GLY A 1030 -2.26 -0.76 -8.17
N CYS A 1031 -2.67 -1.31 -9.31
CA CYS A 1031 -2.19 -2.61 -9.83
C CYS A 1031 -0.66 -2.79 -9.72
N ALA A 1032 -0.23 -3.67 -8.83
CA ALA A 1032 1.18 -3.98 -8.64
C ALA A 1032 1.64 -5.06 -9.63
N ARG A 1033 2.78 -4.85 -10.29
CA ARG A 1033 3.41 -5.87 -11.14
C ARG A 1033 4.69 -6.38 -10.48
N ILE A 1034 4.77 -7.68 -10.21
CA ILE A 1034 5.92 -8.31 -9.55
C ILE A 1034 6.63 -9.22 -10.56
N PRO A 1035 7.85 -8.85 -11.01
CA PRO A 1035 8.60 -9.67 -11.95
C PRO A 1035 9.02 -11.01 -11.31
N TRP A 1036 9.10 -12.06 -12.14
CA TRP A 1036 9.50 -13.42 -11.75
C TRP A 1036 10.64 -13.48 -10.71
N ALA A 1037 11.72 -12.73 -10.95
CA ALA A 1037 12.92 -12.76 -10.10
C ALA A 1037 12.67 -12.40 -8.62
N HIS A 1038 11.57 -11.70 -8.29
CA HIS A 1038 11.25 -11.29 -6.91
C HIS A 1038 10.43 -12.31 -6.13
N TRP A 1039 9.70 -13.17 -6.83
CA TRP A 1039 8.72 -14.06 -6.20
C TRP A 1039 8.85 -15.50 -6.65
N GLY A 1040 9.09 -15.71 -7.94
CA GLY A 1040 9.06 -16.98 -8.64
C GLY A 1040 9.98 -18.04 -8.05
N PRO A 1041 11.31 -17.83 -8.01
CA PRO A 1041 12.23 -18.86 -7.55
C PRO A 1041 11.92 -19.37 -6.14
N ALA A 1042 11.57 -18.50 -5.20
CA ALA A 1042 11.29 -18.89 -3.81
C ALA A 1042 9.88 -19.46 -3.61
N SER A 1043 8.92 -19.12 -4.49
CA SER A 1043 7.50 -19.42 -4.29
C SER A 1043 6.97 -20.46 -5.26
N THR A 1044 7.79 -21.02 -6.15
CA THR A 1044 7.33 -21.98 -7.14
C THR A 1044 8.16 -23.26 -7.18
N ARG A 1045 7.50 -24.39 -7.48
CA ARG A 1045 8.11 -25.67 -7.84
C ARG A 1045 7.71 -26.07 -9.26
N TRP A 1046 8.67 -26.31 -10.14
CA TRP A 1046 8.43 -26.75 -11.51
C TRP A 1046 8.84 -28.20 -11.68
N PHE A 1047 8.03 -28.95 -12.42
CA PHE A 1047 8.33 -30.30 -12.84
C PHE A 1047 8.14 -30.41 -14.34
N SER A 1048 9.12 -31.01 -15.01
CA SER A 1048 9.02 -31.30 -16.44
C SER A 1048 8.39 -32.68 -16.62
N ASN A 1049 7.74 -32.90 -17.77
CA ASN A 1049 7.03 -34.13 -18.11
C ASN A 1049 7.84 -35.44 -17.89
N GLY A 1050 9.17 -35.38 -17.83
CA GLY A 1050 10.04 -36.53 -17.58
C GLY A 1050 10.33 -36.85 -16.10
N GLU A 1051 10.14 -35.90 -15.18
CA GLU A 1051 10.53 -36.06 -13.76
C GLU A 1051 9.39 -36.59 -12.88
N LEU A 1052 8.14 -36.27 -13.22
CA LEU A 1052 6.95 -36.79 -12.52
C LEU A 1052 6.29 -37.98 -13.25
N SER A 1053 6.61 -38.23 -14.52
CA SER A 1053 5.92 -39.25 -15.31
C SER A 1053 6.86 -40.00 -16.25
N SER A 1054 7.22 -41.22 -15.87
CA SER A 1054 7.79 -42.20 -16.81
C SER A 1054 6.72 -42.90 -17.66
N ALA A 1055 5.43 -42.52 -17.60
CA ALA A 1055 4.33 -43.33 -18.15
C ALA A 1055 3.13 -42.60 -18.81
N VAL A 1056 3.30 -41.40 -19.36
CA VAL A 1056 2.25 -40.83 -20.24
C VAL A 1056 2.25 -41.55 -21.60
N THR A 1057 1.51 -42.65 -21.69
CA THR A 1057 1.17 -43.30 -22.97
C THR A 1057 -0.14 -42.72 -23.51
N ARG A 1058 -0.05 -41.91 -24.58
CA ARG A 1058 -1.03 -41.53 -25.64
C ARG A 1058 -2.55 -41.43 -25.41
N GLY A 1059 -3.14 -41.69 -24.24
CA GLY A 1059 -4.58 -41.97 -24.11
C GLY A 1059 -5.41 -41.12 -23.14
N GLY A 1060 -4.81 -40.22 -22.36
CA GLY A 1060 -5.53 -39.36 -21.43
C GLY A 1060 -4.55 -38.48 -20.65
N PHE A 1061 -4.74 -37.17 -20.70
CA PHE A 1061 -3.97 -36.21 -19.92
C PHE A 1061 -4.58 -36.13 -18.53
N ASP A 1062 -4.30 -37.11 -17.67
CA ASP A 1062 -4.71 -37.03 -16.27
C ASP A 1062 -3.71 -36.13 -15.54
N VAL A 1063 -4.05 -34.86 -15.51
CA VAL A 1063 -3.34 -33.85 -14.75
C VAL A 1063 -3.61 -34.08 -13.26
N PRO A 1064 -2.58 -34.12 -12.40
CA PRO A 1064 -2.76 -34.43 -11.00
C PRO A 1064 -3.30 -33.22 -10.19
N TYR A 1065 -4.32 -33.45 -9.36
CA TYR A 1065 -5.08 -32.41 -8.64
C TYR A 1065 -4.50 -32.12 -7.24
N PRO A 1066 -4.29 -30.85 -6.84
CA PRO A 1066 -3.87 -30.50 -5.48
C PRO A 1066 -5.03 -30.53 -4.47
N HIS A 1067 -4.76 -31.00 -3.25
CA HIS A 1067 -5.64 -30.92 -2.08
C HIS A 1067 -5.03 -29.99 -1.03
N GLY A 1068 -5.10 -28.68 -1.25
CA GLY A 1068 -4.32 -27.69 -0.49
C GLY A 1068 -2.87 -27.69 -0.89
N SER A 1069 -1.97 -27.82 0.08
CA SER A 1069 -0.53 -27.89 -0.17
C SER A 1069 -0.03 -29.28 -0.56
N LEU A 1070 -0.90 -30.28 -0.46
CA LEU A 1070 -0.62 -31.68 -0.75
C LEU A 1070 -0.99 -32.03 -2.19
N HIS A 1071 -0.19 -32.91 -2.78
CA HIS A 1071 -0.34 -33.40 -4.14
C HIS A 1071 -0.13 -34.90 -4.19
N LEU A 1072 -0.84 -35.57 -5.09
CA LEU A 1072 -0.75 -37.01 -5.27
C LEU A 1072 0.00 -37.33 -6.56
N GLY A 1073 1.23 -37.82 -6.42
CA GLY A 1073 2.01 -38.37 -7.51
C GLY A 1073 1.56 -39.80 -7.82
N TYR A 1074 1.40 -40.10 -9.11
CA TYR A 1074 1.15 -41.44 -9.61
C TYR A 1074 2.28 -41.82 -10.55
N ALA A 1075 3.09 -42.80 -10.15
CA ALA A 1075 4.17 -43.33 -10.98
C ALA A 1075 3.81 -44.73 -11.44
N LYS A 1076 3.88 -44.96 -12.76
CA LYS A 1076 3.78 -46.29 -13.35
C LYS A 1076 5.14 -46.63 -13.95
N GLU A 1077 5.84 -47.60 -13.37
CA GLU A 1077 7.13 -48.01 -13.94
C GLU A 1077 6.92 -48.80 -15.23
N ASN A 1078 7.74 -48.54 -16.26
CA ASN A 1078 7.65 -49.17 -17.58
C ASN A 1078 7.99 -50.67 -17.60
N THR A 1079 8.31 -51.27 -16.44
CA THR A 1079 8.85 -52.64 -16.30
C THR A 1079 7.82 -53.69 -15.83
N GLY A 1080 6.53 -53.35 -15.74
CA GLY A 1080 5.46 -54.31 -15.40
C GLY A 1080 5.12 -54.40 -13.90
N PHE A 1081 5.58 -53.44 -13.09
CA PHE A 1081 5.29 -53.36 -11.67
C PHE A 1081 3.97 -52.61 -11.35
N THR A 1082 3.44 -52.89 -10.17
CA THR A 1082 2.34 -52.21 -9.49
C THR A 1082 2.59 -50.70 -9.46
N PRO A 1083 1.63 -49.85 -9.83
CA PRO A 1083 1.80 -48.41 -9.74
C PRO A 1083 1.87 -48.00 -8.28
N THR A 1084 2.72 -47.02 -8.04
CA THR A 1084 2.97 -46.46 -6.72
C THR A 1084 2.31 -45.10 -6.61
N LEU A 1085 1.74 -44.87 -5.42
CA LEU A 1085 1.14 -43.61 -5.03
C LEU A 1085 2.08 -42.89 -4.07
N THR A 1086 2.46 -41.66 -4.38
CA THR A 1086 3.30 -40.82 -3.51
C THR A 1086 2.59 -39.53 -3.16
N THR A 1087 2.74 -39.05 -1.92
CA THR A 1087 2.28 -37.71 -1.55
C THR A 1087 3.42 -36.71 -1.67
N HIS A 1088 3.12 -35.52 -2.17
CA HIS A 1088 4.05 -34.41 -2.24
C HIS A 1088 3.48 -33.23 -1.44
N GLU A 1089 4.20 -32.73 -0.45
CA GLU A 1089 3.80 -31.59 0.39
C GLU A 1089 4.63 -30.36 0.01
N PHE A 1090 3.96 -29.31 -0.48
CA PHE A 1090 4.57 -28.07 -0.96
C PHE A 1090 4.48 -26.89 0.03
N ASN A 1091 3.93 -27.10 1.23
CA ASN A 1091 3.94 -26.09 2.28
C ASN A 1091 5.36 -25.95 2.88
N PRO A 1092 6.06 -24.83 2.63
CA PRO A 1092 7.46 -24.68 3.02
C PRO A 1092 7.65 -24.72 4.54
N GLN A 1093 6.62 -24.41 5.33
CA GLN A 1093 6.71 -24.48 6.79
C GLN A 1093 6.62 -25.92 7.29
N ILE A 1094 5.74 -26.76 6.72
CA ILE A 1094 5.68 -28.19 7.03
C ILE A 1094 6.99 -28.86 6.64
N VAL A 1095 7.46 -28.59 5.41
CA VAL A 1095 8.72 -29.10 4.88
C VAL A 1095 9.89 -28.75 5.81
N ARG A 1096 9.99 -27.49 6.23
CA ARG A 1096 11.04 -27.01 7.13
C ARG A 1096 10.98 -27.67 8.51
N ARG A 1097 9.79 -27.92 9.06
CA ARG A 1097 9.65 -28.63 10.34
C ARG A 1097 10.16 -30.05 10.25
N HIS A 1098 9.85 -30.75 9.16
CA HIS A 1098 10.34 -32.10 8.94
C HIS A 1098 11.86 -32.15 8.76
N MET A 1099 12.46 -31.18 8.05
CA MET A 1099 13.92 -31.05 7.98
C MET A 1099 14.56 -30.91 9.38
N LEU A 1100 13.97 -30.08 10.24
CA LEU A 1100 14.48 -29.86 11.60
C LEU A 1100 14.31 -31.10 12.50
N SER A 1101 13.22 -31.86 12.34
CA SER A 1101 13.02 -33.11 13.09
C SER A 1101 14.00 -34.20 12.66
N SER A 1102 14.26 -34.36 11.36
CA SER A 1102 15.21 -35.35 10.85
C SER A 1102 16.63 -35.07 11.33
N ASN A 1103 17.09 -33.81 11.23
CA ASN A 1103 18.43 -33.40 11.69
C ASN A 1103 18.62 -33.60 13.20
N ASN A 1104 17.56 -33.41 14.00
CA ASN A 1104 17.63 -33.65 15.44
C ASN A 1104 17.68 -35.13 15.79
N LYS A 1105 17.01 -36.00 15.01
CA LYS A 1105 17.04 -37.46 15.21
C LYS A 1105 18.42 -38.04 14.89
N GLU A 1106 19.02 -37.63 13.76
CA GLU A 1106 20.39 -38.03 13.40
C GLU A 1106 21.41 -37.63 14.47
N ARG A 1107 21.32 -36.40 15.01
CA ARG A 1107 22.19 -35.96 16.13
C ARG A 1107 21.95 -36.73 17.44
N PHE A 1108 20.73 -37.21 17.68
CA PHE A 1108 20.43 -38.00 18.88
C PHE A 1108 20.95 -39.43 18.76
N ASP A 1109 20.83 -40.02 17.57
CA ASP A 1109 21.36 -41.34 17.26
C ASP A 1109 22.90 -41.33 17.22
N GLU A 1110 23.55 -40.29 16.68
CA GLU A 1110 25.02 -40.14 16.73
C GLU A 1110 25.57 -39.96 18.16
N ASN A 1111 24.86 -39.24 19.04
CA ASN A 1111 25.29 -39.06 20.43
C ASN A 1111 25.07 -40.29 21.32
N ASN A 1112 24.13 -41.18 20.97
CA ASN A 1112 23.88 -42.41 21.72
C ASN A 1112 24.83 -43.56 21.35
N TYR A 1113 25.58 -43.48 20.24
CA TYR A 1113 26.61 -44.46 19.88
C TYR A 1113 27.97 -44.24 20.60
N GLY A 1114 28.11 -43.17 21.40
CA GLY A 1114 29.38 -42.81 22.07
C GLY A 1114 29.58 -43.30 23.51
N SER A 1115 28.59 -43.96 24.14
CA SER A 1115 28.70 -44.43 25.52
C SER A 1115 28.92 -45.93 25.57
N GLY A 1116 30.18 -46.35 25.62
CA GLY A 1116 30.55 -47.71 25.97
C GLY A 1116 30.09 -48.07 27.39
N CYS A 1117 29.05 -48.89 27.48
CA CYS A 1117 28.78 -49.69 28.67
C CYS A 1117 28.92 -51.16 28.31
N THR A 1118 29.72 -51.82 29.14
CA THR A 1118 30.12 -53.23 29.09
C THR A 1118 28.94 -54.18 29.07
N VAL A 1119 29.12 -55.21 28.25
CA VAL A 1119 28.38 -56.47 28.20
C VAL A 1119 28.24 -57.06 29.61
N ASP A 1120 27.01 -57.33 30.03
CA ASP A 1120 26.71 -58.40 30.98
C ASP A 1120 25.71 -59.35 30.34
N ASP A 1121 26.13 -60.61 30.26
CA ASP A 1121 25.40 -61.78 29.80
C ASP A 1121 24.20 -62.08 30.73
N HIS A 1122 23.01 -62.29 30.15
CA HIS A 1122 22.07 -63.36 30.57
C HIS A 1122 20.84 -63.48 29.64
N PRO A 1123 20.11 -64.62 29.65
CA PRO A 1123 19.89 -65.37 28.42
C PRO A 1123 18.47 -65.31 27.86
N LYS A 1124 18.40 -65.68 26.59
CA LYS A 1124 17.24 -66.04 25.76
C LYS A 1124 16.15 -66.79 26.53
N ASN A 1125 14.90 -66.34 26.38
CA ASN A 1125 13.73 -67.20 26.09
C ASN A 1125 12.47 -66.36 25.83
N SER A 1126 11.98 -66.37 24.59
CA SER A 1126 10.64 -66.88 24.24
C SER A 1126 10.28 -66.45 22.82
N SER A 1127 10.05 -67.47 22.01
CA SER A 1127 9.48 -67.45 20.67
C SER A 1127 8.00 -67.10 20.71
N SER A 1128 7.58 -66.10 19.95
CA SER A 1128 6.22 -66.06 19.38
C SER A 1128 6.30 -65.53 17.95
N SER A 1129 6.17 -66.44 17.00
CA SER A 1129 5.95 -66.18 15.59
C SER A 1129 4.59 -65.53 15.38
N ASN A 1130 4.56 -64.21 15.17
CA ASN A 1130 3.54 -63.57 14.37
C ASN A 1130 4.23 -62.94 13.18
N ALA A 1131 4.20 -63.64 12.04
CA ALA A 1131 4.59 -63.10 10.74
C ALA A 1131 3.53 -62.10 10.28
N GLY A 1132 3.44 -60.95 10.96
CA GLY A 1132 2.90 -59.75 10.35
C GLY A 1132 3.94 -59.24 9.36
N THR A 1133 3.57 -59.13 8.09
CA THR A 1133 4.35 -58.42 7.08
C THR A 1133 4.56 -56.98 7.55
N ASN A 1134 5.66 -56.75 8.28
CA ASN A 1134 6.12 -55.40 8.60
C ASN A 1134 6.55 -54.77 7.29
N ILE A 1135 5.62 -54.08 6.63
CA ILE A 1135 5.89 -53.22 5.48
C ILE A 1135 6.86 -52.15 5.99
N TYR A 1136 8.14 -52.31 5.63
CA TYR A 1136 9.17 -51.31 5.92
C TYR A 1136 8.81 -50.05 5.11
N ARG A 1137 8.28 -49.04 5.79
CA ARG A 1137 7.99 -47.74 5.16
C ARG A 1137 9.20 -46.84 5.33
N GLU A 1138 9.76 -46.38 4.22
CA GLU A 1138 10.78 -45.34 4.26
C GLU A 1138 10.18 -44.05 4.85
N PRO A 1139 10.92 -43.32 5.70
CA PRO A 1139 10.45 -42.04 6.22
C PRO A 1139 10.31 -41.01 5.09
N PRO A 1140 9.46 -39.98 5.24
CA PRO A 1140 9.31 -38.94 4.24
C PRO A 1140 10.65 -38.28 3.89
N LYS A 1141 10.93 -38.18 2.59
CA LYS A 1141 12.19 -37.62 2.07
C LYS A 1141 12.00 -36.13 1.76
N VAL A 1142 12.89 -35.29 2.28
CA VAL A 1142 12.88 -33.87 1.96
C VAL A 1142 13.69 -33.60 0.71
N VAL A 1143 13.11 -32.88 -0.25
CA VAL A 1143 13.81 -32.44 -1.47
C VAL A 1143 13.93 -30.92 -1.46
N ALA A 1144 15.13 -30.44 -1.17
CA ALA A 1144 15.47 -29.01 -1.11
C ALA A 1144 16.28 -28.52 -2.33
N GLU A 1145 16.67 -29.43 -3.22
CA GLU A 1145 17.48 -29.11 -4.39
C GLU A 1145 16.70 -28.20 -5.34
N SER A 1146 17.37 -27.19 -5.89
CA SER A 1146 16.80 -26.28 -6.89
C SER A 1146 16.56 -27.00 -8.21
N THR A 1147 15.37 -26.84 -8.80
CA THR A 1147 15.11 -27.29 -10.17
C THR A 1147 15.46 -26.16 -11.13
N VAL A 1148 16.23 -26.45 -12.18
CA VAL A 1148 16.57 -25.48 -13.23
C VAL A 1148 16.03 -25.96 -14.57
N MET A 1149 15.03 -25.26 -15.11
CA MET A 1149 14.47 -25.57 -16.44
C MET A 1149 15.16 -24.75 -17.52
N HIS A 1150 15.73 -25.41 -18.53
CA HIS A 1150 16.46 -24.75 -19.62
C HIS A 1150 15.67 -24.66 -20.94
N ILE A 1151 14.63 -25.47 -21.12
CA ILE A 1151 13.90 -25.58 -22.38
C ILE A 1151 12.71 -24.62 -22.37
N GLY A 1152 12.48 -23.89 -23.47
CA GLY A 1152 11.26 -23.11 -23.67
C GLY A 1152 11.31 -21.65 -23.25
N PHE A 1153 12.25 -21.22 -22.41
CA PHE A 1153 12.27 -19.88 -21.79
C PHE A 1153 13.53 -19.08 -22.09
N GLU A 1154 13.41 -17.74 -22.17
CA GLU A 1154 14.53 -16.85 -22.53
C GLU A 1154 15.71 -16.96 -21.57
N HIS A 1155 15.43 -17.28 -20.31
CA HIS A 1155 16.40 -17.52 -19.26
C HIS A 1155 16.08 -18.85 -18.55
N PRO A 1156 17.09 -19.55 -18.02
CA PRO A 1156 16.85 -20.71 -17.17
C PRO A 1156 15.91 -20.36 -16.01
N ILE A 1157 14.88 -21.18 -15.80
CA ILE A 1157 13.95 -20.99 -14.69
C ILE A 1157 14.49 -21.71 -13.48
N GLU A 1158 14.94 -20.95 -12.49
CA GLU A 1158 15.25 -21.47 -11.17
C GLU A 1158 13.97 -21.57 -10.32
N SER A 1159 13.81 -22.70 -9.64
CA SER A 1159 12.63 -23.03 -8.84
C SER A 1159 13.06 -23.77 -7.57
N ASN A 1160 12.88 -23.11 -6.43
CA ASN A 1160 13.51 -23.44 -5.15
C ASN A 1160 12.49 -23.70 -4.03
N LEU A 1161 11.19 -23.81 -4.33
CA LEU A 1161 10.19 -24.17 -3.33
C LEU A 1161 10.46 -25.62 -2.85
N PRO A 1162 10.85 -25.82 -1.57
CA PRO A 1162 11.16 -27.15 -1.07
C PRO A 1162 9.86 -27.95 -0.92
N TYR A 1163 9.96 -29.28 -1.06
CA TYR A 1163 8.81 -30.18 -0.89
C TYR A 1163 9.20 -31.46 -0.15
N LEU A 1164 8.23 -32.12 0.48
CA LEU A 1164 8.40 -33.46 1.05
C LEU A 1164 7.78 -34.49 0.11
N ILE A 1165 8.43 -35.65 0.00
CA ILE A 1165 7.88 -36.84 -0.65
C ILE A 1165 7.53 -37.82 0.47
N GLY A 1166 6.25 -38.12 0.64
CA GLY A 1166 5.78 -39.18 1.54
C GLY A 1166 6.14 -40.57 1.02
N PRO A 1167 5.97 -41.62 1.84
CA PRO A 1167 6.28 -42.99 1.44
C PRO A 1167 5.43 -43.41 0.24
N SER A 1168 6.02 -44.12 -0.70
CA SER A 1168 5.31 -44.76 -1.80
C SER A 1168 4.44 -45.90 -1.27
N VAL A 1169 3.17 -45.94 -1.68
CA VAL A 1169 2.27 -47.07 -1.41
C VAL A 1169 1.94 -47.77 -2.72
N GLU A 1170 2.22 -49.07 -2.80
CA GLU A 1170 1.79 -49.90 -3.92
C GLU A 1170 0.29 -50.17 -3.82
N LEU A 1171 -0.44 -49.95 -4.92
CA LEU A 1171 -1.86 -50.24 -4.99
C LEU A 1171 -2.06 -51.70 -5.42
N GLU A 1172 -2.63 -52.52 -4.52
CA GLU A 1172 -3.14 -53.84 -4.89
C GLU A 1172 -4.34 -53.65 -5.84
N ASN A 1173 -4.16 -53.98 -7.13
CA ASN A 1173 -5.19 -54.01 -8.18
C ASN A 1173 -5.50 -52.67 -8.94
N PRO A 1174 -4.50 -52.06 -9.59
CA PRO A 1174 -4.59 -50.73 -10.21
C PRO A 1174 -5.34 -50.68 -11.56
N TYR A 1175 -5.53 -51.82 -12.23
CA TYR A 1175 -5.90 -51.89 -13.65
C TYR A 1175 -7.34 -51.41 -13.96
N ARG A 1176 -8.09 -50.93 -12.97
CA ARG A 1176 -9.48 -50.48 -13.12
C ARG A 1176 -9.69 -48.99 -12.92
N CYS A 1177 -8.76 -48.24 -12.34
CA CYS A 1177 -8.90 -46.80 -12.10
C CYS A 1177 -8.01 -45.99 -13.03
N VAL A 1178 -8.58 -44.93 -13.64
CA VAL A 1178 -7.90 -44.01 -14.55
C VAL A 1178 -7.36 -42.81 -13.77
N VAL A 1179 -8.15 -42.30 -12.81
CA VAL A 1179 -7.77 -41.14 -11.99
C VAL A 1179 -7.95 -41.45 -10.51
N TRP A 1180 -6.91 -41.17 -9.72
CA TRP A 1180 -6.93 -41.19 -8.26
C TRP A 1180 -6.96 -39.76 -7.73
N ARG A 1181 -7.84 -39.49 -6.77
CA ARG A 1181 -7.95 -38.20 -6.07
C ARG A 1181 -8.05 -38.47 -4.58
N ILE A 1182 -7.44 -37.62 -3.75
CA ILE A 1182 -7.67 -37.66 -2.30
C ILE A 1182 -8.58 -36.50 -1.94
N HIS A 1183 -9.66 -36.78 -1.21
CA HIS A 1183 -10.60 -35.79 -0.74
C HIS A 1183 -10.98 -36.09 0.72
N ASN A 1184 -10.72 -35.16 1.63
CA ASN A 1184 -10.87 -35.34 3.08
C ASN A 1184 -10.16 -36.61 3.57
N ASP A 1185 -10.91 -37.59 4.09
CA ASP A 1185 -10.39 -38.83 4.65
C ASP A 1185 -10.39 -39.99 3.64
N TYR A 1186 -10.69 -39.75 2.35
CA TYR A 1186 -10.88 -40.78 1.33
C TYR A 1186 -9.88 -40.70 0.18
N LEU A 1187 -9.38 -41.85 -0.23
CA LEU A 1187 -8.72 -42.04 -1.53
C LEU A 1187 -9.76 -42.56 -2.52
N VAL A 1188 -10.12 -41.74 -3.51
CA VAL A 1188 -11.18 -42.03 -4.49
C VAL A 1188 -10.56 -42.36 -5.84
N GLY A 1189 -10.80 -43.59 -6.31
CA GLY A 1189 -10.44 -44.03 -7.64
C GLY A 1189 -11.64 -43.98 -8.58
N THR A 1190 -11.50 -43.34 -9.74
CA THR A 1190 -12.52 -43.34 -10.80
C THR A 1190 -12.09 -44.27 -11.93
N GLY A 1191 -12.91 -45.27 -12.24
CA GLY A 1191 -12.61 -46.23 -13.29
C GLY A 1191 -13.09 -45.83 -14.68
N ARG A 1192 -12.44 -46.37 -15.72
CA ARG A 1192 -13.06 -46.54 -17.06
C ARG A 1192 -13.52 -47.98 -17.17
N ARG A 1193 -14.79 -48.18 -17.52
CA ARG A 1193 -15.26 -49.48 -17.99
C ARG A 1193 -14.64 -49.71 -19.36
N THR A 1194 -13.63 -50.58 -19.44
CA THR A 1194 -13.16 -51.01 -20.75
C THR A 1194 -14.11 -52.11 -21.23
N LEU A 1195 -14.83 -51.87 -22.33
CA LEU A 1195 -15.67 -52.87 -23.01
C LEU A 1195 -14.93 -54.19 -23.33
N HIS A 1196 -13.59 -54.18 -23.29
CA HIS A 1196 -12.75 -55.37 -23.46
C HIS A 1196 -12.69 -56.29 -22.22
N SER A 1197 -12.88 -55.77 -21.00
CA SER A 1197 -12.75 -56.60 -19.78
C SER A 1197 -13.94 -57.55 -19.58
N GLU A 1198 -15.13 -57.21 -20.06
CA GLU A 1198 -16.28 -58.13 -20.05
C GLU A 1198 -16.13 -59.24 -21.10
N ARG A 1199 -15.50 -58.98 -22.26
CA ARG A 1199 -15.18 -60.04 -23.25
C ARG A 1199 -14.11 -61.01 -22.75
N LEU A 1200 -13.09 -60.54 -22.02
CA LEU A 1200 -12.08 -61.41 -21.42
C LEU A 1200 -12.62 -62.20 -20.22
N LEU A 1201 -13.55 -61.65 -19.41
CA LEU A 1201 -14.22 -62.40 -18.35
C LEU A 1201 -15.14 -63.50 -18.92
N ILE A 1202 -15.84 -63.22 -20.02
CA ILE A 1202 -16.67 -64.23 -20.72
C ILE A 1202 -15.79 -65.29 -21.40
N HIS A 1203 -14.62 -64.92 -21.94
CA HIS A 1203 -13.69 -65.91 -22.52
C HIS A 1203 -12.98 -66.78 -21.48
N HIS A 1204 -12.66 -66.23 -20.28
CA HIS A 1204 -12.08 -66.98 -19.17
C HIS A 1204 -13.12 -67.85 -18.43
N GLN A 1205 -14.37 -67.40 -18.29
CA GLN A 1205 -15.46 -68.24 -17.74
C GLN A 1205 -15.94 -69.31 -18.73
N LEU A 1206 -15.81 -69.11 -20.05
CA LEU A 1206 -16.07 -70.15 -21.06
C LEU A 1206 -14.91 -71.15 -21.21
N GLN A 1207 -13.67 -70.83 -20.81
CA GLN A 1207 -12.57 -71.80 -20.79
C GLN A 1207 -12.51 -72.65 -19.51
N PHE A 1208 -13.02 -72.17 -18.37
CA PHE A 1208 -13.07 -72.96 -17.13
C PHE A 1208 -14.28 -73.92 -17.01
N SER A 1209 -15.15 -73.98 -18.02
CA SER A 1209 -16.24 -74.99 -18.10
C SER A 1209 -16.02 -76.08 -19.16
N ARG A 1210 -14.82 -76.16 -19.77
CA ARG A 1210 -14.40 -77.27 -20.64
C ARG A 1210 -12.99 -77.76 -20.31
N GLN A 1211 -12.81 -78.28 -19.12
CA GLN A 1211 -11.91 -79.39 -18.83
C GLN A 1211 -12.25 -79.92 -17.43
N GLY A 1212 -12.80 -81.13 -17.40
CA GLY A 1212 -12.74 -82.02 -16.24
C GLY A 1212 -11.43 -82.79 -16.24
#